data_AF-A0A654BMW8-F1
#
_entry.id   AF-A0A654BMW8-F1
#
_cell.length_a   1.000
_cell.length_b   1.000
_cell.length_c   1.000
_cell.angle_alpha   90.00
_cell.angle_beta   90.00
_cell.angle_gamma   90.00
#
_symmetry.space_group_name_H-M   'P 1'
#
loop_
_entity.id
_entity.type
_entity.pdbx_description
1 polymer ?
#
loop_
_entity_poly.entity_id
_entity_poly.type
_entity_poly.pdbx_seq_one_letter_code
_entity_poly.pdbx_strand_id
1 'polypeptide(L)'
;MSLTHISVRGAREHNLKGVDIDIPRDTLTVITGLSGSGKSSLAFDTIYAEGQRRYVESLSAYARQFLEMMQKPDVEHIEGLSPAISIEQKTTSRNPRSTVATVTEIYDYMRLLWARVGIPYSPATGEPISAQTVSQMVDRVLALPEGTRLYLLAPVVRGRKGEYKKELAEWQKAGFTRVRIDGELYEIDEAPSLDKKYKHDIEVVVDRLVVHADIATRLAESFEAALKLADGLAYADLVDAVVPGREDEATDAGAMKGTGLPPNRIVFSERFACPVSGFTIAEIEPRLFSFNAPQGACPACDGLGERMEFDADLVVPNHDLTIKKGAVVPWAKSNPPSPYYMQVLGSLARAYNFTLDTAWKDLAPEHQQVILHGTRGKPVTLTFIDGRKSYDVKKPFEGVIGNLNRRLLQTESAWMREELSKYQASHACETCHGARLKPEALAVKIAMRDISSVTRLSVVDALAWFADLPAQLSGQQAEIARAILKEIDARLGFLNNVGLDYLNLDRTSGTLSGGESQRIRLASQIGSGLSGVLYVLDEPSIGLHQRDNDMLLATLRRLRDLGNTVLVVEHDEDAIRTADYVIDMGPGAGVHGGEIVAHGTLKTILKSKKSVTADYLNGTRAVPIPAKRRKGNGKKVTVHNATANNLTGVTASIPLGTFTCITGVSGSGKSSFTIDTLYAAAARALNGARILAGKHDRVDGLQHLDKVIDIDQSPIGRTPRSNPATYTGAFTNIRDWFAGLPEAQARGYKPGRFSFNVKGGRCEACTGDGLLKIEMHFLPDVYVTCDVCHGARYNRETLEVKFKGMSIADVLDMTVEDAVEFFKAVPPIRDKMAMLAEVGLGYIKVGQQATTLSGGEAQRVKLAKELARRATGNTLYILDEPTTGLHFEDVRKLLEVLHALVEQGNSVVVIEHNLDVIKTADWILDLGPEGGVKGGEIVAEGTPEKVVKEPRSFTGKYLAPLLKPAKEAVAAE
;
A
#
# COMPACT_ATOMS: atom_id res chain seq x y z
N MET A 1 36.17 17.97 23.55
CA MET A 1 34.95 17.87 24.39
C MET A 1 33.83 17.41 23.47
N SER A 2 33.03 16.41 23.86
CA SER A 2 31.84 16.04 23.08
C SER A 2 30.90 17.25 23.03
N LEU A 3 30.52 17.69 21.83
CA LEU A 3 29.52 18.75 21.66
C LEU A 3 28.22 18.28 22.33
N THR A 4 27.67 19.08 23.25
CA THR A 4 26.47 18.74 24.04
C THR A 4 25.18 19.20 23.37
N HIS A 5 25.29 20.05 22.35
CA HIS A 5 24.16 20.65 21.64
C HIS A 5 24.40 20.59 20.13
N ILE A 6 23.30 20.59 19.37
CA ILE A 6 23.28 20.92 17.94
C ILE A 6 23.05 22.43 17.85
N SER A 7 24.02 23.17 17.35
CA SER A 7 23.96 24.62 17.25
C SER A 7 23.63 25.03 15.82
N VAL A 8 22.52 25.73 15.63
CA VAL A 8 22.08 26.28 14.34
C VAL A 8 22.18 27.79 14.41
N ARG A 9 22.84 28.39 13.40
CA ARG A 9 23.02 29.84 13.31
C ARG A 9 22.62 30.38 11.94
N GLY A 10 21.84 31.45 11.95
CA GLY A 10 21.43 32.18 10.76
C GLY A 10 20.64 31.36 9.74
N ALA A 11 19.75 30.46 10.19
CA ALA A 11 18.92 29.68 9.28
C ALA A 11 17.88 30.57 8.57
N ARG A 12 17.87 30.54 7.24
CA ARG A 12 17.04 31.38 6.34
C ARG A 12 16.26 30.59 5.29
N GLU A 13 16.26 29.27 5.39
CA GLU A 13 15.52 28.43 4.46
C GLU A 13 14.03 28.82 4.44
N HIS A 14 13.47 28.98 3.24
CA HIS A 14 12.09 29.43 3.00
C HIS A 14 11.71 30.76 3.69
N ASN A 15 10.97 30.70 4.80
CA ASN A 15 10.47 31.88 5.53
C ASN A 15 11.22 32.13 6.85
N LEU A 16 12.25 31.34 7.17
CA LEU A 16 13.05 31.53 8.39
C LEU A 16 13.78 32.88 8.35
N LYS A 17 13.76 33.62 9.47
CA LYS A 17 14.31 34.98 9.55
C LYS A 17 15.68 35.03 10.22
N GLY A 18 16.62 34.19 9.77
CA GLY A 18 17.96 34.11 10.36
C GLY A 18 17.90 33.52 11.77
N VAL A 19 17.26 32.36 11.89
CA VAL A 19 16.99 31.72 13.19
C VAL A 19 18.27 31.13 13.79
N ASP A 20 18.51 31.46 15.06
CA ASP A 20 19.54 30.88 15.90
C ASP A 20 18.92 29.99 16.98
N ILE A 21 19.38 28.75 17.12
CA ILE A 21 18.90 27.83 18.17
C ILE A 21 19.97 26.83 18.59
N ASP A 22 20.01 26.51 19.89
CA ASP A 22 20.81 25.42 20.44
C ASP A 22 19.89 24.31 20.93
N ILE A 23 19.95 23.16 20.25
CA ILE A 23 19.12 21.99 20.54
C ILE A 23 19.94 21.00 21.38
N PRO A 24 19.49 20.61 22.58
CA PRO A 24 20.22 19.67 23.42
C PRO A 24 20.28 18.28 22.78
N ARG A 25 21.47 17.68 22.75
CA ARG A 25 21.64 16.30 22.25
C ARG A 25 21.08 15.29 23.24
N ASP A 26 20.77 14.11 22.72
CA ASP A 26 20.26 12.95 23.47
C ASP A 26 18.93 13.25 24.18
N THR A 27 18.15 14.16 23.59
CA THR A 27 16.81 14.54 24.07
C THR A 27 15.73 14.20 23.04
N LEU A 28 14.50 14.10 23.54
CA LEU A 28 13.28 14.17 22.73
C LEU A 28 12.86 15.65 22.64
N THR A 29 13.21 16.29 21.52
CA THR A 29 12.85 17.68 21.23
C THR A 29 11.62 17.74 20.33
N VAL A 30 10.60 18.51 20.73
CA VAL A 30 9.41 18.77 19.91
C VAL A 30 9.44 20.19 19.33
N ILE A 31 9.27 20.31 18.01
CA ILE A 31 9.03 21.57 17.31
C ILE A 31 7.54 21.71 17.05
N THR A 32 6.94 22.80 17.55
CA THR A 32 5.50 23.06 17.43
C THR A 32 5.24 24.50 16.96
N GLY A 33 3.96 24.86 16.77
CA GLY A 33 3.51 26.16 16.26
C GLY A 33 2.59 26.05 15.04
N LEU A 34 2.11 27.20 14.53
CA LEU A 34 1.08 27.25 13.48
C LEU A 34 1.46 26.56 12.15
N SER A 35 0.47 26.12 11.37
CA SER A 35 0.68 25.64 9.99
C SER A 35 1.39 26.72 9.17
N GLY A 36 2.53 26.38 8.55
CA GLY A 36 3.34 27.35 7.79
C GLY A 36 4.23 28.29 8.63
N SER A 37 4.41 28.04 9.94
CA SER A 37 5.28 28.89 10.79
C SER A 37 6.78 28.70 10.58
N GLY A 38 7.20 27.71 9.78
CA GLY A 38 8.61 27.40 9.50
C GLY A 38 9.15 26.14 10.21
N LYS A 39 8.29 25.33 10.84
CA LYS A 39 8.68 24.08 11.55
C LYS A 39 9.45 23.12 10.66
N SER A 40 8.86 22.74 9.52
CA SER A 40 9.47 21.81 8.57
C SER A 40 10.70 22.41 7.89
N SER A 41 10.70 23.73 7.66
CA SER A 41 11.86 24.44 7.11
C SER A 41 13.07 24.35 8.04
N LEU A 42 12.86 24.44 9.35
CA LEU A 42 13.93 24.26 10.34
C LEU A 42 14.32 22.78 10.49
N ALA A 43 13.34 21.89 10.69
CA ALA A 43 13.58 20.49 11.01
C ALA A 43 14.11 19.68 9.80
N PHE A 44 13.42 19.76 8.67
CA PHE A 44 13.68 18.93 7.48
C PHE A 44 14.60 19.63 6.49
N ASP A 45 14.22 20.83 6.05
CA ASP A 45 14.91 21.51 4.94
C ASP A 45 16.25 22.12 5.37
N THR A 46 16.45 22.34 6.69
CA THR A 46 17.72 22.83 7.25
C THR A 46 18.48 21.72 7.98
N ILE A 47 17.98 21.26 9.14
CA ILE A 47 18.73 20.37 10.05
C ILE A 47 18.95 18.98 9.44
N TYR A 48 17.87 18.31 9.01
CA TYR A 48 17.96 16.98 8.39
C TYR A 48 18.72 17.05 7.06
N ALA A 49 18.39 17.99 6.19
CA ALA A 49 19.04 18.15 4.89
C ALA A 49 20.56 18.27 5.03
N GLU A 50 21.03 19.12 5.96
CA GLU A 50 22.46 19.30 6.19
C GLU A 50 23.10 18.07 6.86
N GLY A 51 22.40 17.40 7.79
CA GLY A 51 22.87 16.16 8.41
C GLY A 51 23.01 15.00 7.43
N GLN A 52 22.03 14.82 6.54
CA GLN A 52 22.06 13.81 5.48
C GLN A 52 23.16 14.14 4.46
N ARG A 53 23.22 15.40 3.99
CA ARG A 53 24.19 15.84 2.99
C ARG A 53 25.62 15.59 3.47
N ARG A 54 25.97 16.03 4.69
CA ARG A 54 27.32 15.83 5.27
C ARG A 54 27.69 14.36 5.37
N TYR A 55 26.74 13.48 5.69
CA TYR A 55 26.98 12.04 5.75
C TYR A 55 27.20 11.45 4.36
N VAL A 56 26.33 11.73 3.39
CA VAL A 56 26.43 11.17 2.03
C VAL A 56 27.67 11.69 1.30
N GLU A 57 28.07 12.94 1.54
CA GLU A 57 29.30 13.54 1.01
C GLU A 57 30.59 12.82 1.46
N SER A 58 30.49 12.04 2.55
CA SER A 58 31.59 11.22 3.06
C SER A 58 31.66 9.82 2.45
N LEU A 59 30.60 9.35 1.76
CA LEU A 59 30.53 7.97 1.25
C LEU A 59 31.46 7.71 0.06
N SER A 60 31.57 8.66 -0.88
CA SER A 60 32.49 8.54 -2.02
C SER A 60 32.78 9.89 -2.68
N ALA A 61 33.91 9.99 -3.38
CA ALA A 61 34.24 11.16 -4.19
C ALA A 61 33.21 11.40 -5.31
N TYR A 62 32.64 10.32 -5.87
CA TYR A 62 31.57 10.39 -6.87
C TYR A 62 30.29 11.01 -6.28
N ALA A 63 29.84 10.54 -5.11
CA ALA A 63 28.66 11.10 -4.45
C ALA A 63 28.84 12.59 -4.13
N ARG A 64 30.04 13.02 -3.72
CA ARG A 64 30.37 14.44 -3.49
C ARG A 64 30.15 15.30 -4.73
N GLN A 65 30.65 14.88 -5.90
CA GLN A 65 30.45 15.62 -7.16
C GLN A 65 28.97 15.80 -7.52
N PHE A 66 28.13 14.78 -7.24
CA PHE A 66 26.69 14.88 -7.47
C PHE A 66 26.00 15.82 -6.49
N LEU A 67 26.39 15.79 -5.21
CA LEU A 67 25.83 16.66 -4.18
C LEU A 67 26.23 18.13 -4.35
N GLU A 68 27.34 18.43 -5.02
CA GLU A 68 27.72 19.82 -5.35
C GLU A 68 26.76 20.49 -6.32
N MET A 69 26.04 19.71 -7.14
CA MET A 69 24.98 20.23 -8.02
C MET A 69 23.67 20.52 -7.27
N MET A 70 23.52 20.03 -6.03
CA MET A 70 22.37 20.33 -5.21
C MET A 70 22.52 21.67 -4.51
N GLN A 71 21.42 22.40 -4.41
CA GLN A 71 21.38 23.63 -3.62
C GLN A 71 21.55 23.28 -2.13
N LYS A 72 22.55 23.88 -1.48
CA LYS A 72 22.75 23.74 -0.04
C LYS A 72 21.65 24.52 0.71
N PRO A 73 21.20 24.04 1.88
CA PRO A 73 20.30 24.81 2.73
C PRO A 73 20.89 26.19 3.06
N ASP A 74 20.07 27.24 3.09
CA ASP A 74 20.48 28.59 3.48
C ASP A 74 20.60 28.68 4.99
N VAL A 75 21.80 28.37 5.48
CA VAL A 75 22.20 28.49 6.89
C VAL A 75 23.63 29.01 6.94
N GLU A 76 23.93 29.92 7.86
CA GLU A 76 25.29 30.45 8.01
C GLU A 76 26.22 29.38 8.55
N HIS A 77 25.78 28.70 9.61
CA HIS A 77 26.60 27.73 10.27
C HIS A 77 25.76 26.72 11.08
N ILE A 78 26.18 25.46 11.05
CA ILE A 78 25.57 24.39 11.84
C ILE A 78 26.67 23.48 12.41
N GLU A 79 26.65 23.28 13.72
CA GLU A 79 27.63 22.52 14.49
C GLU A 79 26.96 21.44 15.34
N GLY A 80 27.70 20.37 15.65
CA GLY A 80 27.20 19.30 16.50
C GLY A 80 26.20 18.35 15.84
N LEU A 81 26.00 18.44 14.52
CA LEU A 81 25.15 17.51 13.77
C LEU A 81 25.65 16.08 13.83
N SER A 82 24.69 15.16 13.91
CA SER A 82 24.89 13.73 13.72
C SER A 82 24.37 13.32 12.33
N PRO A 83 24.74 12.14 11.80
CA PRO A 83 24.06 11.57 10.65
C PRO A 83 22.55 11.57 10.90
N ALA A 84 21.79 12.14 9.96
CA ALA A 84 20.37 12.38 10.14
C ALA A 84 19.52 11.41 9.31
N ILE A 85 18.44 10.92 9.91
CA ILE A 85 17.44 10.05 9.27
C ILE A 85 16.07 10.69 9.42
N SER A 86 15.38 10.95 8.30
CA SER A 86 14.01 11.45 8.31
C SER A 86 13.00 10.31 8.32
N ILE A 87 11.93 10.48 9.09
CA ILE A 87 10.75 9.61 9.12
C ILE A 87 9.53 10.47 8.78
N GLU A 88 9.37 10.74 7.49
CA GLU A 88 8.29 11.54 6.90
C GLU A 88 7.14 10.67 6.37
N GLN A 89 5.99 11.30 6.11
CA GLN A 89 4.82 10.68 5.51
C GLN A 89 4.89 10.48 3.99
N LYS A 90 6.02 10.84 3.36
CA LYS A 90 6.18 10.69 1.90
C LYS A 90 5.86 9.25 1.52
N THR A 91 4.88 9.09 0.63
CA THR A 91 4.30 7.79 0.29
C THR A 91 5.40 6.79 -0.01
N THR A 92 5.38 5.67 0.71
CA THR A 92 6.17 4.48 0.40
C THR A 92 6.00 4.09 -1.06
N SER A 93 7.05 3.50 -1.62
CA SER A 93 7.05 3.01 -2.99
C SER A 93 5.77 2.19 -3.27
N ARG A 94 4.95 2.63 -4.23
CA ARG A 94 3.72 1.93 -4.67
C ARG A 94 4.04 0.71 -5.54
N ASN A 95 5.12 0.01 -5.23
CA ASN A 95 5.51 -1.19 -5.95
C ASN A 95 4.57 -2.33 -5.52
N PRO A 96 3.79 -2.94 -6.44
CA PRO A 96 2.86 -4.03 -6.10
C PRO A 96 3.58 -5.26 -5.53
N ARG A 97 4.89 -5.40 -5.78
CA ARG A 97 5.72 -6.47 -5.19
C ARG A 97 6.13 -6.20 -3.74
N SER A 98 5.96 -4.99 -3.23
CA SER A 98 6.35 -4.66 -1.86
C SER A 98 5.17 -4.90 -0.90
N THR A 99 5.46 -5.59 0.20
CA THR A 99 4.54 -5.92 1.30
C THR A 99 5.09 -5.41 2.63
N VAL A 100 4.25 -5.36 3.67
CA VAL A 100 4.66 -5.07 5.05
C VAL A 100 5.86 -5.93 5.47
N ALA A 101 5.83 -7.23 5.19
CA ALA A 101 6.90 -8.16 5.53
C ALA A 101 8.23 -7.84 4.83
N THR A 102 8.18 -7.38 3.57
CA THR A 102 9.40 -7.01 2.83
C THR A 102 9.98 -5.66 3.27
N VAL A 103 9.13 -4.68 3.58
CA VAL A 103 9.59 -3.35 4.02
C VAL A 103 10.24 -3.43 5.40
N THR A 104 9.78 -4.37 6.23
CA THR A 104 10.28 -4.60 7.59
C THR A 104 11.42 -5.61 7.65
N GLU A 105 11.83 -6.17 6.52
CA GLU A 105 12.80 -7.27 6.39
C GLU A 105 12.40 -8.57 7.12
N ILE A 106 11.22 -8.63 7.73
CA ILE A 106 10.69 -9.83 8.40
C ILE A 106 10.64 -10.98 7.39
N TYR A 107 10.20 -10.70 6.16
CA TYR A 107 10.15 -11.71 5.10
C TYR A 107 11.54 -12.28 4.80
N ASP A 108 12.60 -11.48 4.88
CA ASP A 108 13.96 -11.93 4.59
C ASP A 108 14.47 -12.92 5.63
N TYR A 109 14.21 -12.65 6.91
CA TYR A 109 14.45 -13.60 8.00
C TYR A 109 13.56 -14.84 7.89
N MET A 110 12.29 -14.70 7.47
CA MET A 110 11.42 -15.85 7.18
C MET A 110 11.98 -16.72 6.06
N ARG A 111 12.46 -16.14 4.94
CA ARG A 111 13.09 -16.89 3.86
C ARG A 111 14.31 -17.67 4.36
N LEU A 112 15.12 -17.04 5.21
CA LEU A 112 16.27 -17.70 5.83
C LEU A 112 15.84 -18.84 6.77
N LEU A 113 14.80 -18.63 7.59
CA LEU A 113 14.27 -19.64 8.50
C LEU A 113 13.75 -20.86 7.73
N TRP A 114 12.89 -20.64 6.73
CA TRP A 114 12.35 -21.73 5.89
C TRP A 114 13.44 -22.46 5.11
N ALA A 115 14.50 -21.75 4.70
CA ALA A 115 15.63 -22.41 4.04
C ALA A 115 16.47 -23.28 4.97
N ARG A 116 16.56 -22.94 6.26
CA ARG A 116 17.45 -23.62 7.21
C ARG A 116 16.79 -24.73 8.01
N VAL A 117 15.52 -24.56 8.39
CA VAL A 117 14.81 -25.53 9.25
C VAL A 117 13.54 -26.09 8.60
N GLY A 118 13.15 -25.58 7.43
CA GLY A 118 11.96 -26.04 6.72
C GLY A 118 12.11 -27.46 6.18
N ILE A 119 11.03 -28.24 6.32
CA ILE A 119 10.95 -29.60 5.80
C ILE A 119 10.12 -29.56 4.52
N PRO A 120 10.66 -29.99 3.36
CA PRO A 120 9.88 -30.12 2.14
C PRO A 120 8.92 -31.31 2.24
N TYR A 121 7.67 -31.11 1.83
CA TYR A 121 6.67 -32.16 1.74
C TYR A 121 6.27 -32.38 0.28
N SER A 122 6.01 -33.62 -0.08
CA SER A 122 5.47 -33.94 -1.41
C SER A 122 4.04 -33.41 -1.54
N PRO A 123 3.73 -32.58 -2.55
CA PRO A 123 2.35 -32.16 -2.81
C PRO A 123 1.40 -33.32 -3.15
N ALA A 124 1.94 -34.45 -3.61
CA ALA A 124 1.15 -35.60 -4.04
C ALA A 124 0.87 -36.59 -2.89
N THR A 125 1.86 -36.87 -2.05
CA THR A 125 1.74 -37.88 -0.97
C THR A 125 1.55 -37.24 0.40
N GLY A 126 1.90 -35.97 0.59
CA GLY A 126 1.89 -35.31 1.89
C GLY A 126 3.03 -35.74 2.83
N GLU A 127 3.94 -36.60 2.37
CA GLU A 127 5.07 -37.11 3.17
C GLU A 127 6.31 -36.20 3.08
N PRO A 128 7.16 -36.18 4.12
CA PRO A 128 8.40 -35.40 4.11
C PRO A 128 9.39 -35.95 3.09
N ILE A 129 10.09 -35.05 2.41
CA ILE A 129 11.14 -35.34 1.45
C ILE A 129 12.48 -35.07 2.13
N SER A 130 13.42 -36.01 2.03
CA SER A 130 14.77 -35.85 2.56
C SER A 130 15.80 -36.08 1.47
N ALA A 131 16.76 -35.15 1.33
CA ALA A 131 18.00 -35.42 0.63
C ALA A 131 18.97 -36.16 1.56
N GLN A 132 19.68 -37.15 1.03
CA GLN A 132 20.63 -37.97 1.78
C GLN A 132 21.98 -37.95 1.06
N THR A 133 23.07 -37.83 1.80
CA THR A 133 24.42 -38.02 1.22
C THR A 133 24.68 -39.51 1.02
N VAL A 134 25.56 -39.88 0.08
CA VAL A 134 25.94 -41.28 -0.13
C VAL A 134 26.35 -41.94 1.18
N SER A 135 27.14 -41.27 2.03
CA SER A 135 27.51 -41.79 3.36
C SER A 135 26.29 -42.11 4.24
N GLN A 136 25.29 -41.22 4.30
CA GLN A 136 24.05 -41.47 5.05
C GLN A 136 23.23 -42.61 4.45
N MET A 137 23.23 -42.76 3.12
CA MET A 137 22.57 -43.88 2.44
C MET A 137 23.25 -45.21 2.83
N VAL A 138 24.59 -45.23 2.83
CA VAL A 138 25.41 -46.38 3.24
C VAL A 138 25.16 -46.71 4.72
N ASP A 139 25.24 -45.72 5.61
CA ASP A 139 25.01 -45.91 7.05
C ASP A 139 23.62 -46.50 7.33
N ARG A 140 22.59 -46.05 6.59
CA ARG A 140 21.23 -46.57 6.70
C ARG A 140 21.11 -48.02 6.24
N VAL A 141 21.86 -48.43 5.22
CA VAL A 141 21.90 -49.83 4.78
C VAL A 141 22.72 -50.69 5.75
N LEU A 142 23.82 -50.18 6.30
CA LEU A 142 24.63 -50.87 7.31
C LEU A 142 23.90 -51.05 8.64
N ALA A 143 22.89 -50.23 8.94
CA ALA A 143 22.03 -50.39 10.10
C ALA A 143 21.04 -51.58 9.98
N LEU A 144 20.92 -52.22 8.82
CA LEU A 144 20.10 -53.42 8.64
C LEU A 144 20.78 -54.66 9.26
N PRO A 145 20.00 -55.71 9.63
CA PRO A 145 20.56 -56.94 10.20
C PRO A 145 21.62 -57.58 9.28
N GLU A 146 22.68 -58.10 9.90
CA GLU A 146 23.75 -58.77 9.15
C GLU A 146 23.21 -59.98 8.36
N GLY A 147 23.66 -60.12 7.11
CA GLY A 147 23.18 -61.15 6.18
C GLY A 147 21.96 -60.74 5.35
N THR A 148 21.41 -59.54 5.53
CA THR A 148 20.31 -59.03 4.70
C THR A 148 20.72 -58.91 3.24
N ARG A 149 19.95 -59.51 2.32
CA ARG A 149 20.19 -59.47 0.88
C ARG A 149 19.36 -58.35 0.24
N LEU A 150 19.97 -57.51 -0.58
CA LEU A 150 19.29 -56.40 -1.27
C LEU A 150 19.75 -56.22 -2.72
N TYR A 151 18.81 -55.76 -3.56
CA TYR A 151 19.08 -55.24 -4.89
C TYR A 151 19.19 -53.73 -4.84
N LEU A 152 20.30 -53.17 -5.31
CA LEU A 152 20.42 -51.74 -5.56
C LEU A 152 19.99 -51.44 -6.99
N LEU A 153 18.94 -50.65 -7.14
CA LEU A 153 18.26 -50.37 -8.39
C LEU A 153 18.32 -48.87 -8.71
N ALA A 154 18.56 -48.54 -9.98
CA ALA A 154 18.51 -47.18 -10.49
C ALA A 154 17.21 -46.98 -11.31
N PRO A 155 16.22 -46.22 -10.82
CA PRO A 155 14.94 -46.02 -11.49
C PRO A 155 15.03 -45.00 -12.63
N VAL A 156 15.55 -45.45 -13.76
CA VAL A 156 15.83 -44.64 -14.96
C VAL A 156 14.56 -44.17 -15.69
N VAL A 157 13.48 -44.96 -15.68
CA VAL A 157 12.19 -44.60 -16.28
C VAL A 157 11.07 -44.85 -15.27
N ARG A 158 10.19 -43.86 -15.08
CA ARG A 158 9.09 -43.91 -14.11
C ARG A 158 7.79 -43.43 -14.73
N GLY A 159 6.83 -44.32 -14.98
CA GLY A 159 5.48 -44.01 -15.45
C GLY A 159 5.43 -43.23 -16.76
N ARG A 160 6.45 -43.39 -17.63
CA ARG A 160 6.57 -42.68 -18.91
C ARG A 160 6.29 -43.60 -20.08
N LYS A 161 5.72 -43.02 -21.15
CA LYS A 161 5.41 -43.76 -22.37
C LYS A 161 6.63 -43.80 -23.30
N GLY A 162 6.96 -44.97 -23.81
CA GLY A 162 8.10 -45.13 -24.71
C GLY A 162 8.43 -46.60 -24.99
N GLU A 163 9.21 -46.83 -26.04
CA GLU A 163 9.69 -48.16 -26.44
C GLU A 163 11.07 -48.49 -25.84
N TYR A 164 11.84 -47.48 -25.42
CA TYR A 164 13.12 -47.54 -24.68
C TYR A 164 14.23 -48.48 -25.23
N LYS A 165 14.13 -48.92 -26.49
CA LYS A 165 15.11 -49.82 -27.14
C LYS A 165 16.52 -49.23 -27.25
N LYS A 166 16.64 -47.91 -27.45
CA LYS A 166 17.96 -47.26 -27.59
C LYS A 166 18.65 -47.20 -26.23
N GLU A 167 17.88 -46.85 -25.22
CA GLU A 167 18.30 -46.72 -23.84
C GLU A 167 18.75 -48.06 -23.25
N LEU A 168 17.99 -49.14 -23.51
CA LEU A 168 18.40 -50.51 -23.14
C LEU A 168 19.74 -50.91 -23.78
N ALA A 169 19.94 -50.61 -25.06
CA ALA A 169 21.21 -50.88 -25.75
C ALA A 169 22.38 -50.02 -25.21
N GLU A 170 22.11 -48.79 -24.75
CA GLU A 170 23.10 -47.92 -24.11
C GLU A 170 23.51 -48.46 -22.74
N TRP A 171 22.56 -48.92 -21.92
CA TRP A 171 22.87 -49.53 -20.61
C TRP A 171 23.62 -50.86 -20.76
N GLN A 172 23.30 -51.65 -21.78
CA GLN A 172 24.07 -52.86 -22.11
C GLN A 172 25.52 -52.53 -22.49
N LYS A 173 25.72 -51.49 -23.32
CA LYS A 173 27.07 -51.00 -23.67
C LYS A 173 27.83 -50.45 -22.47
N ALA A 174 27.12 -49.88 -21.50
CA ALA A 174 27.69 -49.40 -20.24
C ALA A 174 28.03 -50.55 -19.26
N GLY A 175 27.72 -51.81 -19.60
CA GLY A 175 28.10 -53.00 -18.85
C GLY A 175 27.04 -53.53 -17.88
N PHE A 176 25.83 -52.95 -17.88
CA PHE A 176 24.71 -53.49 -17.10
C PHE A 176 24.15 -54.74 -17.79
N THR A 177 23.79 -55.75 -17.01
CA THR A 177 23.29 -57.04 -17.52
C THR A 177 21.80 -57.25 -17.28
N ARG A 178 21.24 -56.58 -16.27
CA ARG A 178 19.86 -56.81 -15.82
C ARG A 178 19.08 -55.52 -15.64
N VAL A 179 17.81 -55.59 -16.01
CA VAL A 179 16.83 -54.52 -15.83
C VAL A 179 15.56 -55.12 -15.27
N ARG A 180 14.83 -54.31 -14.49
CA ARG A 180 13.46 -54.62 -14.09
C ARG A 180 12.53 -53.74 -14.89
N ILE A 181 11.58 -54.35 -15.59
CA ILE A 181 10.60 -53.66 -16.41
C ILE A 181 9.22 -54.05 -15.89
N ASP A 182 8.41 -53.05 -15.51
CA ASP A 182 7.04 -53.22 -15.01
C ASP A 182 6.92 -54.27 -13.87
N GLY A 183 7.97 -54.37 -13.04
CA GLY A 183 8.06 -55.26 -11.88
C GLY A 183 8.74 -56.62 -12.14
N GLU A 184 9.00 -57.00 -13.38
CA GLU A 184 9.65 -58.26 -13.74
C GLU A 184 11.12 -58.06 -14.13
N LEU A 185 11.99 -58.97 -13.71
CA LEU A 185 13.43 -58.92 -13.98
C LEU A 185 13.77 -59.62 -15.30
N TYR A 186 14.49 -58.92 -16.17
CA TYR A 186 14.96 -59.40 -17.46
C TYR A 186 16.48 -59.21 -17.57
N GLU A 187 17.15 -60.12 -18.28
CA GLU A 187 18.47 -59.80 -18.84
C GLU A 187 18.27 -58.84 -20.02
N ILE A 188 19.16 -57.86 -20.20
CA ILE A 188 18.90 -56.74 -21.14
C ILE A 188 18.75 -57.21 -22.58
N ASP A 189 19.42 -58.29 -22.95
CA ASP A 189 19.33 -58.97 -24.25
C ASP A 189 18.00 -59.71 -24.46
N GLU A 190 17.36 -60.15 -23.38
CA GLU A 190 16.06 -60.84 -23.39
C GLU A 190 14.89 -59.91 -23.04
N ALA A 191 15.13 -58.60 -22.91
CA ALA A 191 14.11 -57.63 -22.53
C ALA A 191 12.99 -57.54 -23.61
N PRO A 192 11.71 -57.58 -23.21
CA PRO A 192 10.58 -57.54 -24.14
C PRO A 192 10.49 -56.20 -24.87
N SER A 193 9.95 -56.21 -26.10
CA SER A 193 9.69 -54.98 -26.86
C SER A 193 8.52 -54.21 -26.24
N LEU A 194 8.80 -53.02 -25.69
CA LEU A 194 7.80 -52.18 -25.02
C LEU A 194 6.93 -51.40 -26.01
N ASP A 195 5.65 -51.24 -25.70
CA ASP A 195 4.70 -50.51 -26.56
C ASP A 195 4.70 -49.03 -26.18
N LYS A 196 5.08 -48.18 -27.15
CA LYS A 196 5.11 -46.71 -27.03
C LYS A 196 3.82 -46.06 -26.53
N LYS A 197 2.67 -46.73 -26.57
CA LYS A 197 1.37 -46.19 -26.13
C LYS A 197 1.13 -46.32 -24.62
N TYR A 198 1.77 -47.29 -23.98
CA TYR A 198 1.62 -47.57 -22.55
C TYR A 198 2.73 -46.94 -21.73
N LYS A 199 2.46 -46.73 -20.44
CA LYS A 199 3.45 -46.22 -19.50
C LYS A 199 4.24 -47.41 -18.96
N HIS A 200 5.55 -47.26 -18.85
CA HIS A 200 6.45 -48.28 -18.33
C HIS A 200 7.28 -47.73 -17.16
N ASP A 201 7.63 -48.61 -16.24
CA ASP A 201 8.61 -48.41 -15.17
C ASP A 201 9.84 -49.28 -15.46
N ILE A 202 11.02 -48.66 -15.56
CA ILE A 202 12.28 -49.36 -15.84
C ILE A 202 13.32 -49.00 -14.79
N GLU A 203 13.85 -50.03 -14.12
CA GLU A 203 14.84 -49.94 -13.05
C GLU A 203 16.07 -50.77 -13.43
N VAL A 204 17.24 -50.16 -13.58
CA VAL A 204 18.49 -50.91 -13.89
C VAL A 204 19.03 -51.51 -12.60
N VAL A 205 19.42 -52.79 -12.62
CA VAL A 205 20.06 -53.44 -11.47
C VAL A 205 21.53 -53.06 -11.45
N VAL A 206 21.93 -52.26 -10.46
CA VAL A 206 23.29 -51.72 -10.34
C VAL A 206 24.19 -52.69 -9.58
N ASP A 207 23.74 -53.20 -8.43
CA ASP A 207 24.47 -54.24 -7.69
C ASP A 207 23.52 -55.14 -6.88
N ARG A 208 24.04 -56.30 -6.46
CA ARG A 208 23.43 -57.28 -5.58
C ARG A 208 24.31 -57.42 -4.35
N LEU A 209 23.79 -57.00 -3.21
CA LEU A 209 24.59 -56.81 -2.01
C LEU A 209 24.05 -57.66 -0.85
N VAL A 210 24.96 -58.08 0.01
CA VAL A 210 24.66 -58.74 1.28
C VAL A 210 25.29 -57.91 2.39
N VAL A 211 24.48 -57.48 3.36
CA VAL A 211 24.94 -56.55 4.41
C VAL A 211 25.92 -57.26 5.36
N HIS A 212 27.16 -56.76 5.39
CA HIS A 212 28.24 -57.16 6.31
C HIS A 212 29.07 -55.92 6.68
N ALA A 213 29.79 -55.96 7.80
CA ALA A 213 30.53 -54.79 8.31
C ALA A 213 31.55 -54.19 7.32
N ASP A 214 32.16 -55.02 6.45
CA ASP A 214 33.23 -54.60 5.54
C ASP A 214 32.75 -54.12 4.16
N ILE A 215 31.43 -54.06 3.90
CA ILE A 215 30.89 -53.76 2.55
C ILE A 215 30.70 -52.26 2.27
N ALA A 216 31.06 -51.38 3.21
CA ALA A 216 30.80 -49.94 3.14
C ALA A 216 31.34 -49.25 1.87
N THR A 217 32.58 -49.55 1.47
CA THR A 217 33.21 -48.95 0.28
C THR A 217 32.49 -49.37 -1.01
N ARG A 218 32.14 -50.66 -1.12
CA ARG A 218 31.40 -51.18 -2.29
C ARG A 218 29.98 -50.63 -2.36
N LEU A 219 29.31 -50.49 -1.21
CA LEU A 219 28.01 -49.83 -1.11
C LEU A 219 28.08 -48.38 -1.61
N ALA A 220 29.09 -47.61 -1.19
CA ALA A 220 29.28 -46.23 -1.64
C ALA A 220 29.46 -46.13 -3.16
N GLU A 221 30.35 -46.92 -3.75
CA GLU A 221 30.57 -46.96 -5.21
C GLU A 221 29.29 -47.34 -5.97
N SER A 222 28.53 -48.30 -5.43
CA SER A 222 27.27 -48.75 -6.04
C SER A 222 26.18 -47.67 -5.96
N PHE A 223 26.09 -46.94 -4.84
CA PHE A 223 25.20 -45.80 -4.70
C PHE A 223 25.59 -44.67 -5.66
N GLU A 224 26.87 -44.32 -5.79
CA GLU A 224 27.33 -43.32 -6.76
C GLU A 224 26.96 -43.70 -8.20
N ALA A 225 27.15 -44.98 -8.56
CA ALA A 225 26.76 -45.49 -9.88
C ALA A 225 25.24 -45.42 -10.10
N ALA A 226 24.44 -45.80 -9.11
CA ALA A 226 22.98 -45.78 -9.19
C ALA A 226 22.42 -44.36 -9.28
N LEU A 227 22.91 -43.46 -8.43
CA LEU A 227 22.50 -42.05 -8.42
C LEU A 227 22.88 -41.35 -9.73
N LYS A 228 24.09 -41.60 -10.26
CA LYS A 228 24.53 -41.05 -11.55
C LYS A 228 23.67 -41.54 -12.71
N LEU A 229 23.21 -42.78 -12.66
CA LEU A 229 22.39 -43.38 -13.72
C LEU A 229 20.94 -42.88 -13.70
N ALA A 230 20.36 -42.63 -12.52
CA ALA A 230 18.96 -42.24 -12.34
C ALA A 230 18.78 -40.79 -11.81
N ASP A 231 19.73 -39.90 -12.12
CA ASP A 231 19.70 -38.46 -11.79
C ASP A 231 19.40 -38.15 -10.30
N GLY A 232 20.10 -38.83 -9.40
CA GLY A 232 20.05 -38.62 -7.95
C GLY A 232 19.01 -39.46 -7.22
N LEU A 233 18.57 -40.59 -7.77
CA LEU A 233 17.66 -41.55 -7.13
C LEU A 233 18.21 -42.98 -7.13
N ALA A 234 18.00 -43.71 -6.05
CA ALA A 234 18.31 -45.13 -5.94
C ALA A 234 17.26 -45.85 -5.09
N TYR A 235 16.91 -47.07 -5.44
CA TYR A 235 16.05 -47.94 -4.63
C TYR A 235 16.87 -49.12 -4.10
N ALA A 236 16.69 -49.49 -2.84
CA ALA A 236 17.19 -50.73 -2.28
C ALA A 236 16.00 -51.65 -1.96
N ASP A 237 15.87 -52.74 -2.72
CA ASP A 237 14.83 -53.73 -2.50
C ASP A 237 15.40 -54.92 -1.74
N LEU A 238 14.85 -55.17 -0.55
CA LEU A 238 15.20 -56.31 0.29
C LEU A 238 14.61 -57.60 -0.33
N VAL A 239 15.40 -58.65 -0.38
CA VAL A 239 15.03 -59.93 -1.04
C VAL A 239 14.19 -60.82 -0.13
N ASP A 240 14.52 -60.88 1.16
CA ASP A 240 13.92 -61.81 2.14
C ASP A 240 13.33 -61.12 3.37
N ALA A 241 13.16 -59.80 3.34
CA ALA A 241 12.73 -59.02 4.50
C ALA A 241 11.83 -57.83 4.10
N VAL A 242 10.97 -57.42 5.04
CA VAL A 242 10.26 -56.14 4.99
C VAL A 242 11.14 -55.09 5.68
N VAL A 243 11.07 -53.83 5.25
CA VAL A 243 11.82 -52.75 5.89
C VAL A 243 11.40 -52.67 7.37
N PRO A 244 12.34 -52.69 8.33
CA PRO A 244 12.00 -52.62 9.76
C PRO A 244 11.12 -51.39 10.05
N GLY A 245 9.96 -51.61 10.68
CA GLY A 245 8.94 -50.57 10.93
C GLY A 245 7.84 -50.43 9.88
N ARG A 246 7.84 -51.23 8.81
CA ARG A 246 6.74 -51.35 7.82
C ARG A 246 6.04 -52.72 7.84
N GLU A 247 6.12 -53.42 8.96
CA GLU A 247 5.57 -54.78 9.13
C GLU A 247 4.03 -54.82 8.97
N ASP A 248 3.33 -53.75 9.38
CA ASP A 248 1.88 -53.65 9.30
C ASP A 248 1.34 -53.39 7.87
N GLU A 249 2.15 -52.79 6.98
CA GLU A 249 1.78 -52.51 5.57
C GLU A 249 1.67 -53.79 4.72
N ALA A 250 2.22 -54.92 5.20
CA ALA A 250 2.13 -56.22 4.52
C ALA A 250 0.74 -56.87 4.64
N THR A 251 -0.12 -56.40 5.56
CA THR A 251 -1.40 -57.07 5.88
C THR A 251 -2.58 -56.62 5.02
N ASP A 252 -2.47 -55.49 4.30
CA ASP A 252 -3.55 -54.92 3.47
C ASP A 252 -3.21 -54.84 1.97
N ALA A 253 -2.35 -55.72 1.47
CA ALA A 253 -2.01 -55.85 0.04
C ALA A 253 -3.13 -56.50 -0.82
N GLY A 254 -4.38 -56.41 -0.37
CA GLY A 254 -5.56 -56.83 -1.11
C GLY A 254 -6.26 -55.63 -1.76
N ALA A 255 -6.05 -55.46 -3.07
CA ALA A 255 -6.81 -54.59 -3.98
C ALA A 255 -6.41 -53.09 -4.07
N MET A 256 -5.20 -52.81 -4.58
CA MET A 256 -4.99 -51.76 -5.60
C MET A 256 -3.60 -51.94 -6.24
N LYS A 257 -3.54 -52.48 -7.48
CA LYS A 257 -2.31 -52.52 -8.27
C LYS A 257 -1.97 -51.10 -8.74
N GLY A 258 -0.89 -50.51 -8.23
CA GLY A 258 -0.18 -49.41 -8.91
C GLY A 258 0.02 -48.09 -8.17
N THR A 259 -0.21 -47.98 -6.85
CA THR A 259 -0.04 -46.68 -6.15
C THR A 259 0.67 -46.74 -4.78
N GLY A 260 1.32 -47.85 -4.42
CA GLY A 260 2.10 -47.96 -3.18
C GLY A 260 3.54 -48.38 -3.44
N LEU A 261 4.47 -47.88 -2.61
CA LEU A 261 5.84 -48.41 -2.55
C LEU A 261 5.80 -49.85 -2.01
N PRO A 262 6.56 -50.81 -2.59
CA PRO A 262 6.66 -52.15 -2.03
C PRO A 262 7.15 -52.12 -0.57
N PRO A 263 6.60 -52.96 0.33
CA PRO A 263 6.97 -52.95 1.76
C PRO A 263 8.44 -53.36 1.99
N ASN A 264 9.08 -54.00 1.01
CA ASN A 264 10.49 -54.37 1.00
C ASN A 264 11.41 -53.30 0.37
N ARG A 265 10.91 -52.13 -0.03
CA ARG A 265 11.67 -51.09 -0.75
C ARG A 265 12.06 -49.92 0.14
N ILE A 266 13.36 -49.61 0.17
CA ILE A 266 13.91 -48.36 0.72
C ILE A 266 14.24 -47.44 -0.44
N VAL A 267 13.78 -46.19 -0.36
CA VAL A 267 14.11 -45.16 -1.36
C VAL A 267 15.21 -44.26 -0.82
N PHE A 268 16.18 -44.00 -1.67
CA PHE A 268 17.24 -43.03 -1.46
C PHE A 268 17.20 -41.96 -2.54
N SER A 269 17.44 -40.70 -2.14
CA SER A 269 17.61 -39.61 -3.08
C SER A 269 18.70 -38.66 -2.62
N GLU A 270 19.58 -38.30 -3.55
CA GLU A 270 20.61 -37.27 -3.38
C GLU A 270 20.00 -35.85 -3.46
N ARG A 271 18.82 -35.73 -4.09
CA ARG A 271 18.04 -34.49 -4.18
C ARG A 271 16.79 -34.59 -3.31
N PHE A 272 16.12 -33.47 -3.06
CA PHE A 272 14.81 -33.51 -2.42
C PHE A 272 13.76 -34.01 -3.43
N ALA A 273 13.64 -35.32 -3.60
CA ALA A 273 12.71 -35.95 -4.53
C ALA A 273 11.62 -36.79 -3.83
N CYS A 274 10.36 -36.66 -4.25
CA CYS A 274 9.31 -37.58 -3.88
C CYS A 274 9.45 -38.89 -4.68
N PRO A 275 9.49 -40.06 -4.00
CA PRO A 275 9.58 -41.35 -4.67
C PRO A 275 8.41 -41.68 -5.59
N VAL A 276 7.21 -41.24 -5.21
CA VAL A 276 5.95 -41.65 -5.84
C VAL A 276 5.58 -40.75 -7.02
N SER A 277 5.63 -39.42 -6.83
CA SER A 277 5.20 -38.47 -7.86
C SER A 277 6.32 -38.01 -8.79
N GLY A 278 7.58 -38.27 -8.42
CA GLY A 278 8.75 -37.72 -9.13
C GLY A 278 8.93 -36.22 -8.98
N PHE A 279 8.17 -35.56 -8.10
CA PHE A 279 8.35 -34.17 -7.72
C PHE A 279 9.74 -33.97 -7.11
N THR A 280 10.50 -32.99 -7.57
CA THR A 280 11.85 -32.71 -7.08
C THR A 280 12.03 -31.23 -6.75
N ILE A 281 12.81 -30.97 -5.71
CA ILE A 281 13.31 -29.65 -5.35
C ILE A 281 14.84 -29.72 -5.47
N ALA A 282 15.40 -28.86 -6.32
CA ALA A 282 16.84 -28.87 -6.62
C ALA A 282 17.68 -28.48 -5.40
N GLU A 283 17.32 -27.37 -4.75
CA GLU A 283 18.00 -26.87 -3.56
C GLU A 283 17.05 -25.99 -2.74
N ILE A 284 17.16 -26.04 -1.41
CA ILE A 284 16.37 -25.22 -0.48
C ILE A 284 17.23 -24.04 -0.02
N GLU A 285 17.23 -22.98 -0.82
CA GLU A 285 17.92 -21.73 -0.51
C GLU A 285 16.91 -20.59 -0.27
N PRO A 286 17.30 -19.50 0.43
CA PRO A 286 16.41 -18.37 0.67
C PRO A 286 15.77 -17.78 -0.59
N ARG A 287 16.46 -17.81 -1.74
CA ARG A 287 15.94 -17.32 -3.02
C ARG A 287 14.72 -18.11 -3.55
N LEU A 288 14.57 -19.38 -3.16
CA LEU A 288 13.39 -20.20 -3.49
C LEU A 288 12.11 -19.61 -2.90
N PHE A 289 12.22 -18.94 -1.76
CA PHE A 289 11.10 -18.32 -1.05
C PHE A 289 10.90 -16.85 -1.45
N SER A 290 11.63 -16.36 -2.44
CA SER A 290 11.51 -14.99 -2.94
C SER A 290 10.55 -14.90 -4.11
N PHE A 291 9.43 -14.20 -3.96
CA PHE A 291 8.56 -13.86 -5.10
C PHE A 291 9.13 -12.73 -5.98
N ASN A 292 10.25 -12.12 -5.59
CA ASN A 292 11.00 -11.17 -6.42
C ASN A 292 12.07 -11.86 -7.28
N ALA A 293 12.32 -13.16 -7.06
CA ALA A 293 13.30 -13.93 -7.82
C ALA A 293 12.58 -14.96 -8.72
N PRO A 294 12.97 -15.14 -9.99
CA PRO A 294 12.35 -16.12 -10.89
C PRO A 294 12.36 -17.57 -10.37
N GLN A 295 13.30 -17.89 -9.48
CA GLN A 295 13.42 -19.19 -8.84
C GLN A 295 12.19 -19.50 -7.98
N GLY A 296 11.73 -18.53 -7.18
CA GLY A 296 10.59 -18.67 -6.26
C GLY A 296 9.27 -18.10 -6.76
N ALA A 297 9.30 -17.14 -7.68
CA ALA A 297 8.12 -16.43 -8.17
C ALA A 297 7.17 -17.34 -8.96
N CYS A 298 5.87 -17.22 -8.68
CA CYS A 298 4.83 -17.89 -9.46
C CYS A 298 4.90 -17.42 -10.93
N PRO A 299 5.07 -18.32 -11.92
CA PRO A 299 5.23 -17.96 -13.32
C PRO A 299 3.96 -17.36 -13.95
N ALA A 300 2.78 -17.67 -13.41
CA ALA A 300 1.52 -17.16 -13.94
C ALA A 300 1.32 -15.66 -13.67
N CYS A 301 1.77 -15.16 -12.52
CA CYS A 301 1.63 -13.75 -12.12
C CYS A 301 2.97 -13.04 -11.95
N ASP A 302 4.08 -13.68 -12.33
CA ASP A 302 5.45 -13.19 -12.14
C ASP A 302 5.72 -12.69 -10.71
N GLY A 303 5.22 -13.44 -9.71
CA GLY A 303 5.39 -13.09 -8.29
C GLY A 303 4.53 -11.95 -7.75
N LEU A 304 3.58 -11.40 -8.53
CA LEU A 304 2.63 -10.38 -8.04
C LEU A 304 1.60 -10.95 -7.05
N GLY A 305 1.17 -12.20 -7.28
CA GLY A 305 0.08 -12.84 -6.53
C GLY A 305 -1.31 -12.48 -7.04
N GLU A 306 -1.40 -11.47 -7.88
CA GLU A 306 -2.64 -10.95 -8.43
C GLU A 306 -2.56 -10.78 -9.96
N ARG A 307 -3.72 -10.68 -10.61
CA ARG A 307 -3.87 -10.42 -12.04
C ARG A 307 -4.93 -9.35 -12.26
N MET A 308 -4.68 -8.48 -13.23
CA MET A 308 -5.64 -7.46 -13.65
C MET A 308 -6.61 -8.06 -14.66
N GLU A 309 -7.87 -8.21 -14.28
CA GLU A 309 -8.93 -8.76 -15.11
C GLU A 309 -10.07 -7.76 -15.26
N PHE A 310 -10.80 -7.80 -16.37
CA PHE A 310 -11.92 -6.89 -16.57
C PHE A 310 -13.09 -7.26 -15.65
N ASP A 311 -13.51 -6.29 -14.85
CA ASP A 311 -14.54 -6.48 -13.85
C ASP A 311 -15.91 -6.03 -14.38
N ALA A 312 -16.93 -6.86 -14.17
CA ALA A 312 -18.29 -6.60 -14.64
C ALA A 312 -18.90 -5.35 -14.00
N ASP A 313 -18.64 -5.10 -12.71
CA ASP A 313 -19.14 -3.95 -11.96
C ASP A 313 -18.42 -2.65 -12.37
N LEU A 314 -17.20 -2.72 -12.91
CA LEU A 314 -16.55 -1.55 -13.52
C LEU A 314 -17.06 -1.26 -14.94
N VAL A 315 -17.44 -2.30 -15.68
CA VAL A 315 -18.07 -2.19 -17.01
C VAL A 315 -19.51 -1.68 -16.90
N VAL A 316 -20.24 -2.08 -15.86
CA VAL A 316 -21.61 -1.66 -15.54
C VAL A 316 -21.69 -1.13 -14.11
N PRO A 317 -21.23 0.11 -13.84
CA PRO A 317 -21.17 0.64 -12.47
C PRO A 317 -22.53 0.96 -11.86
N ASN A 318 -23.55 1.28 -12.65
CA ASN A 318 -24.86 1.61 -12.10
C ASN A 318 -25.90 0.59 -12.61
N HIS A 319 -26.33 -0.29 -11.70
CA HIS A 319 -27.25 -1.37 -12.02
C HIS A 319 -28.71 -0.91 -12.16
N ASP A 320 -29.03 0.31 -11.71
CA ASP A 320 -30.36 0.93 -11.88
C ASP A 320 -30.53 1.57 -13.26
N LEU A 321 -29.44 1.78 -14.01
CA LEU A 321 -29.52 2.30 -15.37
C LEU A 321 -29.99 1.22 -16.35
N THR A 322 -30.83 1.65 -17.28
CA THR A 322 -31.23 0.85 -18.45
C THR A 322 -30.07 0.77 -19.45
N ILE A 323 -30.02 -0.29 -20.27
CA ILE A 323 -29.00 -0.43 -21.34
C ILE A 323 -29.02 0.79 -22.26
N LYS A 324 -30.21 1.29 -22.62
CA LYS A 324 -30.39 2.47 -23.49
C LYS A 324 -29.85 3.77 -22.91
N LYS A 325 -29.91 3.94 -21.59
CA LYS A 325 -29.30 5.08 -20.86
C LYS A 325 -27.80 4.91 -20.63
N GLY A 326 -27.18 3.86 -21.19
CA GLY A 326 -25.74 3.67 -21.15
C GLY A 326 -25.23 2.88 -19.96
N ALA A 327 -25.99 1.89 -19.46
CA ALA A 327 -25.53 1.00 -18.40
C ALA A 327 -24.18 0.33 -18.73
N VAL A 328 -23.98 -0.10 -19.98
CA VAL A 328 -22.68 -0.64 -20.46
C VAL A 328 -21.76 0.50 -20.85
N VAL A 329 -20.98 0.94 -19.89
CA VAL A 329 -20.26 2.20 -19.92
C VAL A 329 -19.13 2.30 -20.96
N PRO A 330 -18.30 1.26 -21.21
CA PRO A 330 -17.29 1.29 -22.27
C PRO A 330 -17.85 1.56 -23.67
N TRP A 331 -19.11 1.20 -23.90
CA TRP A 331 -19.78 1.31 -25.19
C TRP A 331 -20.69 2.55 -25.29
N ALA A 332 -21.09 3.11 -24.15
CA ALA A 332 -21.87 4.35 -24.07
C ALA A 332 -21.02 5.63 -24.24
N LYS A 333 -19.72 5.59 -23.89
CA LYS A 333 -18.86 6.80 -23.73
C LYS A 333 -18.25 7.41 -25.01
N SER A 334 -18.57 6.91 -26.20
CA SER A 334 -18.21 7.67 -27.40
C SER A 334 -19.09 8.93 -27.46
N ASN A 335 -18.57 10.08 -27.88
CA ASN A 335 -19.39 11.28 -28.07
C ASN A 335 -19.34 11.71 -29.54
N PRO A 336 -20.39 11.41 -30.34
CA PRO A 336 -21.61 10.72 -29.97
C PRO A 336 -21.41 9.21 -29.71
N PRO A 337 -22.30 8.53 -28.95
CA PRO A 337 -22.20 7.09 -28.70
C PRO A 337 -22.18 6.39 -30.04
N SER A 338 -21.17 5.53 -30.25
CA SER A 338 -20.95 4.87 -31.53
C SER A 338 -22.23 4.11 -31.88
N PRO A 339 -22.94 4.51 -32.96
CA PRO A 339 -24.19 3.87 -33.34
C PRO A 339 -24.03 2.36 -33.52
N TYR A 340 -22.81 1.93 -33.87
CA TYR A 340 -22.39 0.54 -33.97
C TYR A 340 -22.70 -0.29 -32.71
N TYR A 341 -22.25 0.12 -31.51
CA TYR A 341 -22.43 -0.70 -30.30
C TYR A 341 -23.89 -0.77 -29.86
N MET A 342 -24.65 0.32 -30.03
CA MET A 342 -26.08 0.32 -29.75
C MET A 342 -26.86 -0.59 -30.70
N GLN A 343 -26.47 -0.67 -31.97
CA GLN A 343 -27.06 -1.60 -32.94
C GLN A 343 -26.74 -3.07 -32.61
N VAL A 344 -25.53 -3.36 -32.09
CA VAL A 344 -25.17 -4.69 -31.59
C VAL A 344 -26.06 -5.09 -30.41
N LEU A 345 -26.18 -4.22 -29.40
CA LEU A 345 -27.03 -4.47 -28.23
C LEU A 345 -28.51 -4.63 -28.63
N GLY A 346 -29.01 -3.82 -29.57
CA GLY A 346 -30.36 -3.97 -30.11
C GLY A 346 -30.59 -5.26 -30.91
N SER A 347 -29.55 -5.78 -31.58
CA SER A 347 -29.63 -7.08 -32.25
C SER A 347 -29.62 -8.24 -31.27
N LEU A 348 -28.84 -8.14 -30.18
CA LEU A 348 -28.86 -9.12 -29.08
C LEU A 348 -30.21 -9.13 -28.36
N ALA A 349 -30.79 -7.96 -28.10
CA ALA A 349 -32.11 -7.79 -27.51
C ALA A 349 -33.19 -8.53 -28.32
N ARG A 350 -33.16 -8.40 -29.66
CA ARG A 350 -34.06 -9.16 -30.56
C ARG A 350 -33.80 -10.66 -30.55
N ALA A 351 -32.55 -11.10 -30.49
CA ALA A 351 -32.19 -12.51 -30.54
C ALA A 351 -32.50 -13.28 -29.25
N TYR A 352 -32.34 -12.64 -28.09
CA TYR A 352 -32.56 -13.23 -26.76
C TYR A 352 -33.86 -12.75 -26.09
N ASN A 353 -34.70 -11.98 -26.80
CA ASN A 353 -36.01 -11.52 -26.36
C ASN A 353 -36.00 -10.71 -25.04
N PHE A 354 -35.07 -9.75 -24.92
CA PHE A 354 -35.05 -8.77 -23.82
C PHE A 354 -35.18 -7.34 -24.36
N THR A 355 -35.52 -6.37 -23.50
CA THR A 355 -35.68 -4.97 -23.90
C THR A 355 -34.52 -4.10 -23.41
N LEU A 356 -34.16 -3.07 -24.20
CA LEU A 356 -33.08 -2.13 -23.83
C LEU A 356 -33.50 -1.10 -22.76
N ASP A 357 -34.80 -0.99 -22.51
CA ASP A 357 -35.40 -0.10 -21.51
C ASP A 357 -35.52 -0.78 -20.13
N THR A 358 -35.11 -2.04 -19.98
CA THR A 358 -35.01 -2.73 -18.68
C THR A 358 -33.74 -2.28 -17.94
N ALA A 359 -33.83 -2.02 -16.64
CA ALA A 359 -32.68 -1.73 -15.79
C ALA A 359 -31.76 -2.95 -15.69
N TRP A 360 -30.45 -2.73 -15.55
CA TRP A 360 -29.48 -3.83 -15.56
C TRP A 360 -29.76 -4.90 -14.49
N LYS A 361 -30.13 -4.49 -13.28
CA LYS A 361 -30.48 -5.40 -12.17
C LYS A 361 -31.71 -6.27 -12.43
N ASP A 362 -32.63 -5.81 -13.27
CA ASP A 362 -33.89 -6.49 -13.56
C ASP A 362 -33.75 -7.43 -14.78
N LEU A 363 -32.60 -7.45 -15.45
CA LEU A 363 -32.30 -8.40 -16.51
C LEU A 363 -32.05 -9.80 -15.93
N ALA A 364 -32.55 -10.82 -16.62
CA ALA A 364 -32.22 -12.20 -16.28
C ALA A 364 -30.69 -12.43 -16.31
N PRO A 365 -30.12 -13.24 -15.38
CA PRO A 365 -28.67 -13.48 -15.31
C PRO A 365 -28.07 -13.98 -16.62
N GLU A 366 -28.82 -14.79 -17.38
CA GLU A 366 -28.40 -15.27 -18.69
C GLU A 366 -28.18 -14.12 -19.69
N HIS A 367 -29.04 -13.10 -19.68
CA HIS A 367 -28.91 -11.93 -20.56
C HIS A 367 -27.68 -11.10 -20.20
N GLN A 368 -27.43 -10.89 -18.90
CA GLN A 368 -26.22 -10.20 -18.43
C GLN A 368 -24.95 -10.95 -18.87
N GLN A 369 -24.93 -12.28 -18.73
CA GLN A 369 -23.82 -13.13 -19.15
C GLN A 369 -23.59 -13.08 -20.66
N VAL A 370 -24.64 -13.12 -21.47
CA VAL A 370 -24.53 -12.99 -22.94
C VAL A 370 -23.96 -11.63 -23.34
N ILE A 371 -24.36 -10.55 -22.67
CA ILE A 371 -23.84 -9.20 -22.94
C ILE A 371 -22.35 -9.12 -22.55
N LEU A 372 -21.97 -9.59 -21.36
CA LEU A 372 -20.61 -9.45 -20.85
C LEU A 372 -19.62 -10.43 -21.49
N HIS A 373 -19.94 -11.71 -21.55
CA HIS A 373 -19.04 -12.79 -21.97
C HIS A 373 -19.36 -13.37 -23.35
N GLY A 374 -20.42 -12.90 -23.99
CA GLY A 374 -20.77 -13.28 -25.36
C GLY A 374 -21.60 -14.55 -25.46
N THR A 375 -21.79 -15.02 -26.68
CA THR A 375 -22.72 -16.11 -27.02
C THR A 375 -22.07 -17.50 -27.00
N ARG A 376 -20.84 -17.61 -26.47
CA ARG A 376 -20.06 -18.87 -26.35
C ARG A 376 -20.04 -19.68 -27.66
N GLY A 377 -19.84 -19.00 -28.79
CA GLY A 377 -19.75 -19.61 -30.12
C GLY A 377 -21.07 -19.73 -30.88
N LYS A 378 -22.24 -19.46 -30.27
CA LYS A 378 -23.53 -19.47 -30.98
C LYS A 378 -23.64 -18.25 -31.92
N PRO A 379 -23.84 -18.43 -33.24
CA PRO A 379 -23.97 -17.31 -34.17
C PRO A 379 -25.26 -16.53 -33.92
N VAL A 380 -25.16 -15.20 -33.85
CA VAL A 380 -26.31 -14.29 -33.76
C VAL A 380 -26.32 -13.39 -34.99
N THR A 381 -27.51 -13.09 -35.50
CA THR A 381 -27.69 -12.12 -36.60
C THR A 381 -27.57 -10.70 -36.04
N LEU A 382 -26.50 -10.00 -36.40
CA LEU A 382 -26.27 -8.60 -36.05
C LEU A 382 -26.62 -7.72 -37.25
N THR A 383 -27.65 -6.89 -37.09
CA THR A 383 -28.06 -5.94 -38.14
C THR A 383 -27.38 -4.60 -37.92
N PHE A 384 -26.72 -4.07 -38.95
CA PHE A 384 -26.11 -2.76 -38.93
C PHE A 384 -26.78 -1.83 -39.94
N ILE A 385 -27.04 -0.60 -39.51
CA ILE A 385 -27.64 0.46 -40.32
C ILE A 385 -26.58 1.56 -40.49
N ASP A 386 -26.11 1.72 -41.72
CA ASP A 386 -25.17 2.77 -42.11
C ASP A 386 -25.85 3.68 -43.16
N GLY A 387 -26.30 4.85 -42.69
CA GLY A 387 -27.09 5.78 -43.50
C GLY A 387 -28.40 5.15 -44.00
N ARG A 388 -28.48 4.89 -45.32
CA ARG A 388 -29.66 4.28 -45.98
C ARG A 388 -29.52 2.79 -46.26
N LYS A 389 -28.37 2.17 -45.97
CA LYS A 389 -28.13 0.74 -46.23
C LYS A 389 -28.18 -0.04 -44.91
N SER A 390 -28.92 -1.15 -44.92
CA SER A 390 -28.95 -2.13 -43.83
C SER A 390 -28.30 -3.41 -44.29
N TYR A 391 -27.42 -3.99 -43.48
CA TYR A 391 -26.81 -5.29 -43.76
C TYR A 391 -26.76 -6.15 -42.49
N ASP A 392 -26.92 -7.47 -42.69
CA ASP A 392 -26.90 -8.45 -41.61
C ASP A 392 -25.59 -9.24 -41.62
N VAL A 393 -24.99 -9.39 -40.44
CA VAL A 393 -23.79 -10.20 -40.23
C VAL A 393 -24.12 -11.31 -39.23
N LYS A 394 -24.02 -12.57 -39.66
CA LYS A 394 -24.20 -13.72 -38.77
C LYS A 394 -22.86 -14.17 -38.23
N LYS A 395 -22.57 -13.85 -36.97
CA LYS A 395 -21.33 -14.24 -36.29
C LYS A 395 -21.56 -14.48 -34.79
N PRO A 396 -20.72 -15.29 -34.13
CA PRO A 396 -20.70 -15.35 -32.68
C PRO A 396 -20.36 -13.98 -32.10
N PHE A 397 -21.04 -13.62 -31.01
CA PHE A 397 -20.76 -12.39 -30.29
C PHE A 397 -19.75 -12.69 -29.18
N GLU A 398 -18.64 -11.95 -29.17
CA GLU A 398 -17.50 -12.17 -28.27
C GLU A 398 -17.72 -11.62 -26.84
N GLY A 399 -18.80 -10.85 -26.62
CA GLY A 399 -19.05 -10.18 -25.34
C GLY A 399 -18.32 -8.84 -25.21
N VAL A 400 -18.80 -8.01 -24.28
CA VAL A 400 -18.13 -6.74 -23.93
C VAL A 400 -16.74 -7.00 -23.36
N ILE A 401 -16.59 -7.95 -22.44
CA ILE A 401 -15.31 -8.26 -21.80
C ILE A 401 -14.33 -8.86 -22.81
N GLY A 402 -14.79 -9.78 -23.67
CA GLY A 402 -13.98 -10.33 -24.76
C GLY A 402 -13.47 -9.25 -25.72
N ASN A 403 -14.33 -8.28 -26.05
CA ASN A 403 -13.96 -7.13 -26.87
C ASN A 403 -12.86 -6.28 -26.20
N LEU A 404 -13.01 -5.97 -24.91
CA LEU A 404 -12.04 -5.17 -24.15
C LEU A 404 -10.68 -5.89 -24.04
N ASN A 405 -10.68 -7.20 -23.73
CA ASN A 405 -9.48 -8.03 -23.69
C ASN A 405 -8.72 -8.01 -25.02
N ARG A 406 -9.42 -8.24 -26.14
CA ARG A 406 -8.79 -8.20 -27.46
C ARG A 406 -8.21 -6.82 -27.76
N ARG A 407 -8.94 -5.74 -27.45
CA ARG A 407 -8.46 -4.36 -27.66
C ARG A 407 -7.22 -4.06 -26.83
N LEU A 408 -7.15 -4.54 -25.59
CA LEU A 408 -5.99 -4.35 -24.73
C LEU A 408 -4.75 -5.05 -25.29
N LEU A 409 -4.90 -6.30 -25.75
CA LEU A 409 -3.81 -7.09 -26.35
C LEU A 409 -3.31 -6.52 -27.68
N GLN A 410 -4.20 -5.98 -28.52
CA GLN A 410 -3.86 -5.47 -29.85
C GLN A 410 -3.39 -4.00 -29.86
N THR A 411 -3.67 -3.24 -28.81
CA THR A 411 -3.34 -1.82 -28.75
C THR A 411 -1.86 -1.61 -28.40
N GLU A 412 -1.17 -0.80 -29.21
CA GLU A 412 0.18 -0.29 -28.93
C GLU A 412 0.16 1.09 -28.22
N SER A 413 -0.96 1.81 -28.27
CA SER A 413 -1.10 3.12 -27.63
C SER A 413 -1.16 3.01 -26.10
N ALA A 414 -0.19 3.63 -25.42
CA ALA A 414 -0.15 3.71 -23.95
C ALA A 414 -1.42 4.36 -23.36
N TRP A 415 -1.90 5.45 -23.96
CA TRP A 415 -3.12 6.13 -23.53
C TRP A 415 -4.35 5.21 -23.58
N MET A 416 -4.50 4.44 -24.66
CA MET A 416 -5.63 3.52 -24.79
C MET A 416 -5.52 2.34 -23.82
N ARG A 417 -4.30 1.84 -23.52
CA ARG A 417 -4.11 0.85 -22.46
C ARG A 417 -4.53 1.39 -21.10
N GLU A 418 -4.18 2.63 -20.79
CA GLU A 418 -4.59 3.32 -19.56
C GLU A 418 -6.12 3.56 -19.51
N GLU A 419 -6.76 3.88 -20.64
CA GLU A 419 -8.23 4.00 -20.69
C GLU A 419 -8.93 2.66 -20.48
N LEU A 420 -8.37 1.56 -20.99
CA LEU A 420 -8.93 0.22 -20.84
C LEU A 420 -8.69 -0.35 -19.44
N SER A 421 -7.52 -0.09 -18.84
CA SER A 421 -7.19 -0.58 -17.50
C SER A 421 -8.12 -0.03 -16.41
N LYS A 422 -8.80 1.10 -16.66
CA LYS A 422 -9.87 1.63 -15.79
C LYS A 422 -11.07 0.70 -15.61
N TYR A 423 -11.22 -0.31 -16.46
CA TYR A 423 -12.25 -1.34 -16.33
C TYR A 423 -11.70 -2.66 -15.78
N GLN A 424 -10.42 -2.70 -15.40
CA GLN A 424 -9.82 -3.87 -14.78
C GLN A 424 -9.78 -3.71 -13.26
N ALA A 425 -10.02 -4.82 -12.56
CA ALA A 425 -9.81 -4.96 -11.14
C ALA A 425 -8.72 -6.00 -10.88
N SER A 426 -8.13 -5.94 -9.69
CA SER A 426 -7.16 -6.93 -9.26
C SER A 426 -7.86 -8.15 -8.67
N HIS A 427 -7.51 -9.33 -9.15
CA HIS A 427 -8.00 -10.61 -8.62
C HIS A 427 -6.82 -11.49 -8.19
N ALA A 428 -7.02 -12.31 -7.15
CA ALA A 428 -6.03 -13.28 -6.73
C ALA A 428 -5.68 -14.24 -7.87
N CYS A 429 -4.39 -14.48 -8.09
CA CYS A 429 -3.91 -15.36 -9.15
C CYS A 429 -4.46 -16.78 -8.96
N GLU A 430 -5.08 -17.35 -9.99
CA GLU A 430 -5.69 -18.68 -9.94
C GLU A 430 -4.67 -19.81 -9.70
N THR A 431 -3.39 -19.59 -10.05
CA THR A 431 -2.34 -20.62 -9.93
C THR A 431 -1.72 -20.68 -8.54
N CYS A 432 -1.43 -19.53 -7.93
CA CYS A 432 -0.81 -19.48 -6.59
C CYS A 432 -1.80 -19.04 -5.50
N HIS A 433 -3.06 -18.75 -5.85
CA HIS A 433 -4.12 -18.29 -4.95
C HIS A 433 -3.69 -17.11 -4.06
N GLY A 434 -2.93 -16.17 -4.62
CA GLY A 434 -2.37 -15.02 -3.89
C GLY A 434 -1.04 -15.27 -3.18
N ALA A 435 -0.51 -16.50 -3.17
CA ALA A 435 0.71 -16.84 -2.44
C ALA A 435 2.01 -16.28 -3.06
N ARG A 436 1.95 -15.74 -4.30
CA ARG A 436 3.08 -15.17 -5.06
C ARG A 436 4.21 -16.15 -5.42
N LEU A 437 4.22 -17.35 -4.83
CA LEU A 437 5.29 -18.33 -4.95
C LEU A 437 4.92 -19.51 -5.84
N LYS A 438 5.94 -20.27 -6.26
CA LYS A 438 5.76 -21.56 -6.93
C LYS A 438 5.34 -22.67 -5.96
N PRO A 439 4.70 -23.75 -6.46
CA PRO A 439 4.34 -24.91 -5.64
C PRO A 439 5.54 -25.52 -4.90
N GLU A 440 6.74 -25.50 -5.49
CA GLU A 440 7.96 -26.03 -4.87
C GLU A 440 8.33 -25.32 -3.58
N ALA A 441 8.18 -23.99 -3.54
CA ALA A 441 8.43 -23.19 -2.35
C ALA A 441 7.35 -23.42 -1.28
N LEU A 442 6.08 -23.56 -1.69
CA LEU A 442 4.95 -23.80 -0.79
C LEU A 442 4.93 -25.23 -0.21
N ALA A 443 5.66 -26.16 -0.82
CA ALA A 443 5.87 -27.50 -0.31
C ALA A 443 6.74 -27.52 0.96
N VAL A 444 7.59 -26.51 1.17
CA VAL A 444 8.46 -26.44 2.36
C VAL A 444 7.71 -25.83 3.53
N LYS A 445 7.64 -26.57 4.64
CA LYS A 445 6.84 -26.23 5.80
C LYS A 445 7.64 -26.27 7.10
N ILE A 446 7.28 -25.41 8.03
CA ILE A 446 7.68 -25.47 9.44
C ILE A 446 6.39 -25.60 10.25
N ALA A 447 6.33 -26.56 11.19
CA ALA A 447 5.11 -26.79 11.96
C ALA A 447 3.84 -26.94 11.08
N MET A 448 3.97 -27.66 9.96
CA MET A 448 2.92 -27.87 8.95
C MET A 448 2.41 -26.61 8.24
N ARG A 449 3.05 -25.46 8.40
CA ARG A 449 2.73 -24.20 7.72
C ARG A 449 3.79 -23.80 6.70
N ASP A 450 3.36 -23.44 5.49
CA ASP A 450 4.23 -22.87 4.47
C ASP A 450 4.47 -21.37 4.73
N ILE A 451 5.49 -20.80 4.08
CA ILE A 451 5.88 -19.41 4.30
C ILE A 451 4.75 -18.41 3.99
N SER A 452 3.95 -18.67 2.95
CA SER A 452 2.86 -17.77 2.55
C SER A 452 1.73 -17.79 3.57
N SER A 453 1.39 -18.96 4.12
CA SER A 453 0.37 -19.08 5.17
C SER A 453 0.69 -18.24 6.41
N VAL A 454 1.97 -18.18 6.80
CA VAL A 454 2.43 -17.35 7.93
C VAL A 454 2.49 -15.87 7.55
N THR A 455 2.82 -15.55 6.30
CA THR A 455 2.80 -14.15 5.82
C THR A 455 1.36 -13.59 5.75
N ARG A 456 0.32 -14.42 5.69
CA ARG A 456 -1.08 -13.97 5.75
C ARG A 456 -1.57 -13.63 7.16
N LEU A 457 -0.81 -13.97 8.19
CA LEU A 457 -1.18 -13.67 9.56
C LEU A 457 -1.04 -12.16 9.85
N SER A 458 -1.86 -11.69 10.78
CA SER A 458 -1.67 -10.39 11.40
C SER A 458 -0.36 -10.37 12.19
N VAL A 459 0.22 -9.19 12.44
CA VAL A 459 1.44 -9.04 13.25
C VAL A 459 1.28 -9.69 14.62
N VAL A 460 0.14 -9.53 15.29
CA VAL A 460 -0.11 -10.13 16.60
C VAL A 460 -0.18 -11.66 16.54
N ASP A 461 -0.85 -12.22 15.52
CA ASP A 461 -0.97 -13.67 15.37
C ASP A 461 0.37 -14.30 14.93
N ALA A 462 1.14 -13.59 14.09
CA ALA A 462 2.48 -13.99 13.71
C ALA A 462 3.43 -13.98 14.92
N LEU A 463 3.38 -12.94 15.76
CA LEU A 463 4.21 -12.83 16.96
C LEU A 463 3.92 -14.00 17.92
N ALA A 464 2.65 -14.31 18.16
CA ALA A 464 2.26 -15.46 18.97
C ALA A 464 2.77 -16.78 18.36
N TRP A 465 2.65 -16.94 17.04
CA TRP A 465 3.10 -18.16 16.35
C TRP A 465 4.62 -18.35 16.42
N PHE A 466 5.42 -17.30 16.20
CA PHE A 466 6.89 -17.39 16.28
C PHE A 466 7.39 -17.60 17.71
N ALA A 467 6.73 -17.00 18.71
CA ALA A 467 7.06 -17.21 20.11
C ALA A 467 6.85 -18.66 20.57
N ASP A 468 5.80 -19.33 20.06
CA ASP A 468 5.50 -20.74 20.37
C ASP A 468 6.31 -21.74 19.53
N LEU A 469 6.93 -21.28 18.44
CA LEU A 469 7.62 -22.13 17.47
C LEU A 469 8.79 -22.96 18.05
N PRO A 470 9.65 -22.44 18.96
CA PRO A 470 10.76 -23.21 19.52
C PRO A 470 10.35 -24.55 20.16
N ALA A 471 9.14 -24.63 20.73
CA ALA A 471 8.61 -25.85 21.33
C ALA A 471 8.26 -26.95 20.32
N GLN A 472 8.13 -26.59 19.04
CA GLN A 472 7.74 -27.48 17.95
C GLN A 472 8.93 -27.89 17.07
N LEU A 473 10.12 -27.35 17.34
CA LEU A 473 11.35 -27.65 16.61
C LEU A 473 12.15 -28.76 17.30
N SER A 474 12.88 -29.56 16.52
CA SER A 474 13.87 -30.47 17.09
C SER A 474 15.02 -29.70 17.75
N GLY A 475 15.78 -30.33 18.65
CA GLY A 475 16.90 -29.66 19.33
C GLY A 475 17.92 -29.03 18.36
N GLN A 476 18.21 -29.68 17.24
CA GLN A 476 19.09 -29.13 16.20
C GLN A 476 18.45 -27.96 15.45
N GLN A 477 17.17 -28.07 15.08
CA GLN A 477 16.45 -26.99 14.41
C GLN A 477 16.34 -25.76 15.30
N ALA A 478 16.05 -25.93 16.59
CA ALA A 478 15.96 -24.86 17.56
C ALA A 478 17.28 -24.10 17.70
N GLU A 479 18.42 -24.80 17.70
CA GLU A 479 19.75 -24.15 17.77
C GLU A 479 20.04 -23.29 16.54
N ILE A 480 19.75 -23.82 15.34
CA ILE A 480 19.93 -23.09 14.07
C ILE A 480 18.97 -21.89 13.98
N ALA A 481 17.73 -22.07 14.43
CA ALA A 481 16.68 -21.05 14.35
C ALA A 481 16.83 -19.94 15.39
N ARG A 482 17.50 -20.18 16.53
CA ARG A 482 17.56 -19.25 17.68
C ARG A 482 17.88 -17.80 17.30
N ALA A 483 18.93 -17.58 16.52
CA ALA A 483 19.34 -16.23 16.12
C ALA A 483 18.34 -15.58 15.16
N ILE A 484 17.74 -16.37 14.27
CA ILE A 484 16.76 -15.90 13.29
C ILE A 484 15.44 -15.53 13.97
N LEU A 485 14.96 -16.38 14.88
CA LEU A 485 13.72 -16.15 15.63
C LEU A 485 13.83 -14.90 16.51
N LYS A 486 14.97 -14.69 17.16
CA LYS A 486 15.22 -13.47 17.93
C LYS A 486 15.02 -12.20 17.10
N GLU A 487 15.49 -12.18 15.85
CA GLU A 487 15.34 -11.01 14.96
C GLU A 487 13.91 -10.84 14.43
N ILE A 488 13.19 -11.95 14.20
CA ILE A 488 11.78 -11.94 13.79
C ILE A 488 10.89 -11.43 14.93
N ASP A 489 11.03 -12.01 16.13
CA ASP A 489 10.24 -11.64 17.32
C ASP A 489 10.48 -10.18 17.71
N ALA A 490 11.72 -9.71 17.62
CA ALA A 490 12.04 -8.31 17.87
C ALA A 490 11.31 -7.37 16.89
N ARG A 491 11.34 -7.66 15.58
CA ARG A 491 10.68 -6.84 14.55
C ARG A 491 9.16 -6.85 14.66
N LEU A 492 8.57 -8.02 14.88
CA LEU A 492 7.14 -8.14 15.14
C LEU A 492 6.74 -7.39 16.42
N GLY A 493 7.55 -7.51 17.48
CA GLY A 493 7.38 -6.74 18.71
C GLY A 493 7.44 -5.23 18.48
N PHE A 494 8.35 -4.73 17.64
CA PHE A 494 8.40 -3.31 17.29
C PHE A 494 7.16 -2.85 16.53
N LEU A 495 6.68 -3.62 15.55
CA LEU A 495 5.43 -3.32 14.84
C LEU A 495 4.22 -3.28 15.79
N ASN A 496 4.16 -4.21 16.74
CA ASN A 496 3.13 -4.24 17.77
C ASN A 496 3.19 -2.99 18.68
N ASN A 497 4.40 -2.58 19.09
CA ASN A 497 4.59 -1.41 19.96
C ASN A 497 4.22 -0.08 19.29
N VAL A 498 4.25 0.00 17.96
CA VAL A 498 3.79 1.17 17.22
C VAL A 498 2.31 1.07 16.78
N GLY A 499 1.54 0.13 17.33
CA GLY A 499 0.10 -0.01 17.04
C GLY A 499 -0.21 -0.47 15.61
N LEU A 500 0.63 -1.34 15.04
CA LEU A 500 0.42 -1.98 13.74
C LEU A 500 0.17 -3.49 13.84
N ASP A 501 -0.27 -3.93 15.02
CA ASP A 501 -0.56 -5.31 15.38
C ASP A 501 -1.63 -5.97 14.49
N TYR A 502 -2.56 -5.17 13.98
CA TYR A 502 -3.66 -5.60 13.12
C TYR A 502 -3.27 -5.83 11.64
N LEU A 503 -2.09 -5.38 11.21
CA LEU A 503 -1.67 -5.52 9.81
C LEU A 503 -1.28 -6.95 9.49
N ASN A 504 -1.75 -7.47 8.36
CA ASN A 504 -1.21 -8.70 7.81
C ASN A 504 0.17 -8.44 7.20
N LEU A 505 1.09 -9.40 7.36
CA LEU A 505 2.45 -9.30 6.83
C LEU A 505 2.46 -9.24 5.29
N ASP A 506 1.48 -9.84 4.61
CA ASP A 506 1.35 -9.86 3.15
C ASP A 506 0.62 -8.64 2.57
N ARG A 507 0.16 -7.71 3.43
CA ARG A 507 -0.50 -6.47 2.98
C ARG A 507 0.44 -5.68 2.08
N THR A 508 -0.04 -5.33 0.89
CA THR A 508 0.74 -4.58 -0.11
C THR A 508 1.05 -3.18 0.40
N SER A 509 2.31 -2.75 0.33
CA SER A 509 2.78 -1.48 0.90
C SER A 509 2.16 -0.24 0.24
N GLY A 510 1.68 -0.37 -0.99
CA GLY A 510 0.93 0.69 -1.70
C GLY A 510 -0.49 0.94 -1.17
N THR A 511 -1.01 0.06 -0.30
CA THR A 511 -2.35 0.18 0.33
C THR A 511 -2.29 0.74 1.75
N LEU A 512 -1.09 1.04 2.24
CA LEU A 512 -0.89 1.60 3.57
C LEU A 512 -1.22 3.09 3.58
N SER A 513 -1.80 3.56 4.67
CA SER A 513 -1.94 5.01 4.92
C SER A 513 -0.57 5.65 5.16
N GLY A 514 -0.51 6.99 5.07
CA GLY A 514 0.73 7.73 5.37
C GLY A 514 1.26 7.41 6.77
N GLY A 515 0.38 7.42 7.79
CA GLY A 515 0.72 7.08 9.16
C GLY A 515 1.14 5.61 9.35
N GLU A 516 0.46 4.65 8.69
CA GLU A 516 0.87 3.23 8.73
C GLU A 516 2.29 3.05 8.18
N SER A 517 2.57 3.61 7.00
CA SER A 517 3.90 3.56 6.37
C SER A 517 4.99 4.23 7.22
N GLN A 518 4.66 5.37 7.85
CA GLN A 518 5.58 6.08 8.74
C GLN A 518 5.94 5.23 9.97
N ARG A 519 4.94 4.60 10.60
CA ARG A 519 5.14 3.75 11.77
C ARG A 519 5.89 2.47 11.46
N ILE A 520 5.67 1.87 10.28
CA ILE A 520 6.51 0.75 9.79
C ILE A 520 7.97 1.19 9.71
N ARG A 521 8.22 2.37 9.15
CA ARG A 521 9.58 2.91 9.04
C ARG A 521 10.19 3.17 10.42
N LEU A 522 9.43 3.73 11.35
CA LEU A 522 9.86 3.90 12.75
C LEU A 522 10.23 2.58 13.41
N ALA A 523 9.38 1.55 13.29
CA ALA A 523 9.65 0.21 13.83
C ALA A 523 10.94 -0.39 13.23
N SER A 524 11.15 -0.24 11.93
CA SER A 524 12.38 -0.66 11.24
C SER A 524 13.62 0.07 11.78
N GLN A 525 13.54 1.39 12.00
CA GLN A 525 14.66 2.16 12.56
C GLN A 525 15.01 1.73 13.99
N ILE A 526 14.02 1.41 14.82
CA ILE A 526 14.29 0.90 16.18
C ILE A 526 14.95 -0.47 16.13
N GLY A 527 14.54 -1.31 15.18
CA GLY A 527 15.16 -2.62 14.94
C GLY A 527 16.60 -2.57 14.45
N SER A 528 17.04 -1.45 13.88
CA SER A 528 18.42 -1.28 13.43
C SER A 528 19.44 -1.17 14.58
N GLY A 529 18.99 -0.79 15.78
CA GLY A 529 19.86 -0.64 16.96
C GLY A 529 20.91 0.46 16.85
N LEU A 530 20.73 1.44 15.94
CA LEU A 530 21.66 2.54 15.76
C LEU A 530 21.70 3.48 16.98
N SER A 531 22.89 3.96 17.32
CA SER A 531 23.18 4.96 18.36
C SER A 531 23.94 6.15 17.78
N GLY A 532 23.77 7.35 18.35
CA GLY A 532 24.43 8.57 17.88
C GLY A 532 23.84 9.12 16.59
N VAL A 533 22.58 8.79 16.28
CA VAL A 533 21.84 9.26 15.10
C VAL A 533 20.91 10.42 15.50
N LEU A 534 20.69 11.35 14.55
CA LEU A 534 19.65 12.36 14.65
C LEU A 534 18.40 11.90 13.88
N TYR A 535 17.35 11.53 14.60
CA TYR A 535 16.07 11.19 13.97
C TYR A 535 15.20 12.43 13.87
N VAL A 536 14.69 12.73 12.67
CA VAL A 536 13.76 13.83 12.43
C VAL A 536 12.42 13.27 11.96
N LEU A 537 11.36 13.46 12.76
CA LEU A 537 10.04 12.85 12.55
C LEU A 537 8.99 13.92 12.25
N ASP A 538 8.10 13.62 11.30
CA ASP A 538 7.05 14.52 10.83
C ASP A 538 5.69 14.05 11.34
N GLU A 539 5.23 14.57 12.48
CA GLU A 539 3.92 14.28 13.06
C GLU A 539 3.59 12.77 13.15
N PRO A 540 4.39 11.98 13.91
CA PRO A 540 4.20 10.54 14.01
C PRO A 540 2.86 10.10 14.63
N SER A 541 2.13 11.02 15.28
CA SER A 541 0.79 10.77 15.84
C SER A 541 -0.33 10.68 14.79
N ILE A 542 -0.05 11.03 13.52
CA ILE A 542 -1.08 11.06 12.46
C ILE A 542 -1.75 9.69 12.26
N GLY A 543 -3.09 9.70 12.16
CA GLY A 543 -3.91 8.51 12.00
C GLY A 543 -3.77 7.50 13.14
N LEU A 544 -3.33 7.95 14.32
CA LEU A 544 -3.40 7.19 15.57
C LEU A 544 -4.57 7.66 16.42
N HIS A 545 -5.19 6.69 17.06
CA HIS A 545 -6.14 6.97 18.13
C HIS A 545 -5.39 7.37 19.41
N GLN A 546 -5.98 8.21 20.27
CA GLN A 546 -5.33 8.70 21.49
C GLN A 546 -4.76 7.58 22.38
N ARG A 547 -5.45 6.43 22.42
CA ARG A 547 -5.00 5.21 23.08
C ARG A 547 -3.61 4.75 22.63
N ASP A 548 -3.36 4.76 21.33
CA ASP A 548 -2.14 4.21 20.74
C ASP A 548 -1.01 5.28 20.74
N ASN A 549 -1.35 6.55 20.94
CA ASN A 549 -0.40 7.65 21.07
C ASN A 549 0.55 7.46 22.27
N ASP A 550 0.04 6.97 23.40
CA ASP A 550 0.88 6.65 24.58
C ASP A 550 1.98 5.63 24.25
N MET A 551 1.65 4.62 23.44
CA MET A 551 2.60 3.59 23.00
C MET A 551 3.66 4.16 22.06
N LEU A 552 3.26 5.06 21.15
CA LEU A 552 4.17 5.79 20.28
C LEU A 552 5.15 6.64 21.10
N LEU A 553 4.67 7.41 22.07
CA LEU A 553 5.52 8.27 22.91
C LEU A 553 6.54 7.45 23.73
N ALA A 554 6.12 6.30 24.27
CA ALA A 554 7.04 5.36 24.94
C ALA A 554 8.13 4.85 23.97
N THR A 555 7.74 4.59 22.73
CA THR A 555 8.64 4.13 21.67
C THR A 555 9.64 5.22 21.26
N LEU A 556 9.22 6.48 21.15
CA LEU A 556 10.11 7.62 20.88
C LEU A 556 11.11 7.86 22.01
N ARG A 557 10.69 7.75 23.28
CA ARG A 557 11.59 7.81 24.44
C ARG A 557 12.63 6.69 24.39
N ARG A 558 12.23 5.47 24.04
CA ARG A 558 13.18 4.37 23.87
C ARG A 558 14.20 4.65 22.76
N LEU A 559 13.77 5.24 21.64
CA LEU A 559 14.67 5.61 20.55
C LEU A 559 15.73 6.62 21.01
N ARG A 560 15.32 7.62 21.81
CA ARG A 560 16.22 8.57 22.49
C ARG A 560 17.18 7.84 23.45
N ASP A 561 16.64 6.98 24.32
CA ASP A 561 17.39 6.30 25.38
C ASP A 561 18.46 5.32 24.85
N LEU A 562 18.39 4.93 23.57
CA LEU A 562 19.46 4.22 22.85
C LEU A 562 20.69 5.10 22.54
N GLY A 563 20.71 6.36 22.99
CA GLY A 563 21.78 7.33 22.74
C GLY A 563 21.60 8.09 21.43
N ASN A 564 20.34 8.37 21.05
CA ASN A 564 20.00 9.13 19.86
C ASN A 564 19.36 10.47 20.24
N THR A 565 19.44 11.44 19.33
CA THR A 565 18.66 12.68 19.44
C THR A 565 17.42 12.56 18.57
N VAL A 566 16.25 12.86 19.13
CA VAL A 566 14.96 12.72 18.44
C VAL A 566 14.32 14.09 18.32
N LEU A 567 14.18 14.58 17.09
CA LEU A 567 13.52 15.83 16.76
C LEU A 567 12.16 15.52 16.12
N VAL A 568 11.08 15.98 16.71
CA VAL A 568 9.72 15.68 16.26
C VAL A 568 8.98 16.97 15.95
N VAL A 569 8.42 17.10 14.74
CA VAL A 569 7.43 18.14 14.46
C VAL A 569 6.08 17.62 14.92
N GLU A 570 5.42 18.28 15.88
CA GLU A 570 4.17 17.79 16.45
C GLU A 570 3.21 18.91 16.90
N HIS A 571 1.94 18.55 16.93
CA HIS A 571 0.82 19.36 17.38
C HIS A 571 0.02 18.69 18.50
N ASP A 572 0.23 17.39 18.73
CA ASP A 572 -0.41 16.67 19.81
C ASP A 572 0.01 17.19 21.21
N GLU A 573 -0.98 17.34 22.09
CA GLU A 573 -0.78 17.86 23.44
C GLU A 573 0.09 16.93 24.29
N ASP A 574 -0.14 15.63 24.23
CA ASP A 574 0.60 14.65 25.04
C ASP A 574 2.07 14.56 24.60
N ALA A 575 2.34 14.65 23.30
CA ALA A 575 3.68 14.73 22.74
C ALA A 575 4.44 15.97 23.23
N ILE A 576 3.82 17.16 23.17
CA ILE A 576 4.43 18.41 23.63
C ILE A 576 4.70 18.36 25.14
N ARG A 577 3.76 17.82 25.93
CA ARG A 577 3.91 17.69 27.39
C ARG A 577 4.98 16.67 27.79
N THR A 578 5.19 15.64 26.97
CA THR A 578 6.14 14.54 27.18
C THR A 578 7.58 14.90 26.78
N ALA A 579 7.76 15.90 25.94
CA ALA A 579 9.06 16.33 25.41
C ALA A 579 10.02 16.80 26.51
N ASP A 580 11.31 16.51 26.33
CA ASP A 580 12.37 17.03 27.20
C ASP A 580 12.63 18.51 26.91
N TYR A 581 12.50 18.89 25.63
CA TYR A 581 12.71 20.23 25.12
C TYR A 581 11.67 20.57 24.06
N VAL A 582 11.19 21.81 24.04
CA VAL A 582 10.18 22.28 23.09
C VAL A 582 10.68 23.54 22.41
N ILE A 583 10.43 23.66 21.10
CA ILE A 583 10.69 24.84 20.28
C ILE A 583 9.36 25.27 19.66
N ASP A 584 8.88 26.45 20.00
CA ASP A 584 7.65 27.02 19.48
C ASP A 584 7.96 28.03 18.36
N MET A 585 7.50 27.72 17.15
CA MET A 585 7.79 28.45 15.92
C MET A 585 6.66 29.41 15.55
N GLY A 586 7.05 30.67 15.31
CA GLY A 586 6.29 31.75 14.67
C GLY A 586 5.04 32.21 15.43
N PRO A 587 4.81 33.52 15.63
CA PRO A 587 3.50 33.97 16.10
C PRO A 587 2.41 33.83 15.00
N GLY A 588 2.81 33.58 13.74
CA GLY A 588 1.96 33.44 12.56
C GLY A 588 2.53 32.48 11.52
N ALA A 589 1.89 32.42 10.36
CA ALA A 589 2.29 31.60 9.21
C ALA A 589 2.98 32.42 8.11
N GLY A 590 3.75 31.78 7.23
CA GLY A 590 4.37 32.42 6.07
C GLY A 590 5.32 33.55 6.47
N VAL A 591 5.15 34.72 5.84
CA VAL A 591 5.94 35.93 6.13
C VAL A 591 5.80 36.43 7.59
N HIS A 592 4.70 36.07 8.26
CA HIS A 592 4.45 36.39 9.66
C HIS A 592 5.04 35.36 10.64
N GLY A 593 5.51 34.22 10.14
CA GLY A 593 6.20 33.18 10.91
C GLY A 593 7.73 33.33 10.85
N GLY A 594 8.44 32.20 10.89
CA GLY A 594 9.87 32.13 10.64
C GLY A 594 10.77 32.58 11.79
N GLU A 595 10.21 32.76 12.99
CA GLU A 595 10.90 33.21 14.20
C GLU A 595 10.66 32.20 15.33
N ILE A 596 11.58 32.06 16.28
CA ILE A 596 11.35 31.25 17.48
C ILE A 596 10.67 32.11 18.54
N VAL A 597 9.45 31.75 18.93
CA VAL A 597 8.64 32.49 19.92
C VAL A 597 9.06 32.15 21.35
N ALA A 598 9.30 30.86 21.60
CA ALA A 598 9.78 30.35 22.87
C ALA A 598 10.52 29.03 22.64
N HIS A 599 11.52 28.73 23.47
CA HIS A 599 12.19 27.44 23.48
C HIS A 599 12.63 27.09 24.91
N GLY A 600 12.71 25.80 25.23
CA GLY A 600 13.12 25.33 26.56
C GLY A 600 12.28 24.15 27.06
N THR A 601 12.28 23.96 28.38
CA THR A 601 11.38 23.00 29.02
C THR A 601 9.92 23.42 28.89
N LEU A 602 8.98 22.48 29.03
CA LEU A 602 7.54 22.77 29.06
C LEU A 602 7.18 23.92 30.02
N LYS A 603 7.78 23.97 31.22
CA LYS A 603 7.56 25.04 32.21
C LYS A 603 7.97 26.42 31.69
N THR A 604 8.93 26.50 30.79
CA THR A 604 9.35 27.75 30.14
C THR A 604 8.34 28.15 29.07
N ILE A 605 7.89 27.21 28.25
CA ILE A 605 6.91 27.46 27.19
C ILE A 605 5.59 27.96 27.78
N LEU A 606 5.05 27.32 28.81
CA LEU A 606 3.78 27.70 29.44
C LEU A 606 3.76 29.13 30.02
N LYS A 607 4.94 29.69 30.33
CA LYS A 607 5.06 31.08 30.81
C LYS A 607 5.11 32.12 29.68
N SER A 608 5.28 31.69 28.44
CA SER A 608 5.37 32.59 27.29
C SER A 608 4.01 33.19 26.97
N LYS A 609 3.91 34.53 27.01
CA LYS A 609 2.69 35.27 26.64
C LYS A 609 2.53 35.48 25.13
N LYS A 610 3.57 35.17 24.35
CA LYS A 610 3.58 35.32 22.89
C LYS A 610 3.22 34.02 22.17
N SER A 611 3.28 32.88 22.88
CA SER A 611 3.07 31.56 22.32
C SER A 611 1.58 31.24 22.25
N VAL A 612 1.06 31.09 21.02
CA VAL A 612 -0.32 30.61 20.81
C VAL A 612 -0.44 29.18 21.33
N THR A 613 0.60 28.36 21.17
CA THR A 613 0.67 27.01 21.72
C THR A 613 0.49 27.02 23.24
N ALA A 614 1.20 27.90 23.95
CA ALA A 614 1.05 28.05 25.41
C ALA A 614 -0.36 28.49 25.81
N ASP A 615 -1.03 29.34 25.02
CA ASP A 615 -2.41 29.75 25.29
C ASP A 615 -3.38 28.54 25.28
N TYR A 616 -3.21 27.61 24.34
CA TYR A 616 -4.01 26.38 24.30
C TYR A 616 -3.65 25.42 25.43
N LEU A 617 -2.36 25.18 25.69
CA LEU A 617 -1.90 24.27 26.75
C LEU A 617 -2.24 24.75 28.17
N ASN A 618 -2.36 26.07 28.37
CA ASN A 618 -2.84 26.66 29.63
C ASN A 618 -4.37 26.75 29.71
N GLY A 619 -5.09 26.45 28.63
CA GLY A 619 -6.54 26.58 28.54
C GLY A 619 -7.05 28.03 28.48
N THR A 620 -6.19 29.03 28.23
CA THR A 620 -6.62 30.43 28.01
C THR A 620 -7.33 30.59 26.67
N ARG A 621 -6.98 29.75 25.70
CA ARG A 621 -7.71 29.50 24.45
C ARG A 621 -8.13 28.03 24.39
N ALA A 622 -9.26 27.77 23.72
CA ALA A 622 -9.75 26.41 23.50
C ALA A 622 -10.69 26.38 22.29
N VAL A 623 -10.83 25.21 21.67
CA VAL A 623 -11.93 24.94 20.73
C VAL A 623 -13.23 24.79 21.54
N PRO A 624 -14.23 25.67 21.35
CA PRO A 624 -15.43 25.68 22.18
C PRO A 624 -16.35 24.50 21.83
N ILE A 625 -17.00 23.93 22.84
CA ILE A 625 -18.03 22.91 22.64
C ILE A 625 -19.33 23.61 22.21
N PRO A 626 -20.02 23.13 21.16
CA PRO A 626 -21.29 23.71 20.72
C PRO A 626 -22.34 23.67 21.84
N ALA A 627 -22.95 24.82 22.14
CA ALA A 627 -23.99 24.91 23.18
C ALA A 627 -25.24 24.07 22.87
N LYS A 628 -25.53 23.86 21.59
CA LYS A 628 -26.61 22.98 21.09
C LYS A 628 -26.11 22.23 19.87
N ARG A 629 -26.31 20.91 19.84
CA ARG A 629 -26.01 20.06 18.68
C ARG A 629 -27.19 20.03 17.70
N ARG A 630 -26.89 19.94 16.41
CA ARG A 630 -27.90 19.87 15.34
C ARG A 630 -28.54 18.48 15.36
N LYS A 631 -29.87 18.43 15.30
CA LYS A 631 -30.62 17.16 15.22
C LYS A 631 -30.69 16.58 13.79
N GLY A 632 -30.21 17.32 12.80
CA GLY A 632 -30.37 17.02 11.38
C GLY A 632 -31.74 17.45 10.82
N ASN A 633 -31.94 17.22 9.53
CA ASN A 633 -33.13 17.62 8.78
C ASN A 633 -34.25 16.54 8.74
N GLY A 634 -34.15 15.51 9.60
CA GLY A 634 -35.06 14.37 9.64
C GLY A 634 -34.81 13.30 8.57
N LYS A 635 -33.88 13.54 7.64
CA LYS A 635 -33.43 12.56 6.64
C LYS A 635 -32.12 11.92 7.07
N LYS A 636 -31.83 10.74 6.56
CA LYS A 636 -30.60 9.99 6.85
C LYS A 636 -30.15 9.19 5.64
N VAL A 637 -28.86 8.91 5.57
CA VAL A 637 -28.27 7.91 4.66
C VAL A 637 -27.90 6.70 5.49
N THR A 638 -28.27 5.50 5.02
CA THR A 638 -28.04 4.25 5.74
C THR A 638 -27.28 3.28 4.85
N VAL A 639 -26.14 2.81 5.32
CA VAL A 639 -25.40 1.71 4.70
C VAL A 639 -25.85 0.43 5.36
N HIS A 640 -26.27 -0.57 4.58
CA HIS A 640 -26.74 -1.85 5.06
C HIS A 640 -25.71 -2.95 4.84
N ASN A 641 -25.43 -3.71 5.90
CA ASN A 641 -24.63 -4.93 5.89
C ASN A 641 -23.28 -4.79 5.17
N ALA A 642 -22.49 -3.77 5.52
CA ALA A 642 -21.17 -3.58 4.95
C ALA A 642 -20.20 -4.68 5.44
N THR A 643 -19.57 -5.38 4.50
CA THR A 643 -18.61 -6.49 4.75
C THR A 643 -17.30 -6.28 3.97
N ALA A 644 -16.95 -5.03 3.67
CA ALA A 644 -15.68 -4.70 3.02
C ALA A 644 -14.52 -4.90 4.01
N ASN A 645 -13.43 -5.54 3.56
CA ASN A 645 -12.24 -5.84 4.37
C ASN A 645 -12.58 -6.56 5.69
N ASN A 646 -12.39 -5.90 6.83
CA ASN A 646 -12.64 -6.46 8.16
C ASN A 646 -14.03 -6.13 8.74
N LEU A 647 -14.91 -5.44 7.99
CA LEU A 647 -16.27 -5.14 8.46
C LEU A 647 -17.11 -6.43 8.58
N THR A 648 -17.88 -6.54 9.66
CA THR A 648 -18.62 -7.75 10.04
C THR A 648 -20.14 -7.66 9.78
N GLY A 649 -20.54 -7.02 8.67
CA GLY A 649 -21.96 -6.83 8.34
C GLY A 649 -22.54 -5.55 8.94
N VAL A 650 -21.75 -4.47 8.95
CA VAL A 650 -22.08 -3.22 9.62
C VAL A 650 -23.26 -2.52 8.96
N THR A 651 -24.30 -2.23 9.75
CA THR A 651 -25.42 -1.39 9.33
C THR A 651 -25.47 -0.12 10.16
N ALA A 652 -25.23 1.04 9.53
CA ALA A 652 -25.15 2.32 10.22
C ALA A 652 -25.90 3.43 9.48
N SER A 653 -26.46 4.38 10.24
CA SER A 653 -27.18 5.53 9.70
C SER A 653 -26.47 6.85 10.02
N ILE A 654 -26.36 7.72 9.02
CA ILE A 654 -25.80 9.07 9.14
C ILE A 654 -26.92 10.10 8.95
N PRO A 655 -27.21 10.95 9.95
CA PRO A 655 -28.23 11.99 9.82
C PRO A 655 -27.77 13.10 8.86
N LEU A 656 -28.63 13.49 7.91
CA LEU A 656 -28.33 14.54 6.95
C LEU A 656 -28.53 15.94 7.55
N GLY A 657 -27.75 16.91 7.05
CA GLY A 657 -27.70 18.28 7.58
C GLY A 657 -27.00 18.38 8.94
N THR A 658 -26.03 17.50 9.18
CA THR A 658 -25.25 17.47 10.43
C THR A 658 -23.75 17.39 10.14
N PHE A 659 -22.94 17.73 11.14
CA PHE A 659 -21.53 17.38 11.18
C PHE A 659 -21.37 16.01 11.87
N THR A 660 -21.13 14.96 11.08
CA THR A 660 -20.95 13.59 11.58
C THR A 660 -19.48 13.21 11.60
N CYS A 661 -18.98 12.70 12.73
CA CYS A 661 -17.63 12.19 12.86
C CYS A 661 -17.64 10.66 12.92
N ILE A 662 -16.80 10.02 12.11
CA ILE A 662 -16.54 8.59 12.11
C ILE A 662 -15.20 8.38 12.80
N THR A 663 -15.23 7.70 13.94
CA THR A 663 -14.10 7.57 14.86
C THR A 663 -13.90 6.11 15.26
N GLY A 664 -12.89 5.85 16.09
CA GLY A 664 -12.46 4.49 16.45
C GLY A 664 -10.97 4.26 16.25
N VAL A 665 -10.46 3.17 16.82
CA VAL A 665 -9.02 2.82 16.78
C VAL A 665 -8.50 2.59 15.36
N SER A 666 -7.19 2.67 15.15
CA SER A 666 -6.58 2.42 13.83
C SER A 666 -6.82 0.96 13.42
N GLY A 667 -7.19 0.73 12.16
CA GLY A 667 -7.57 -0.61 11.67
C GLY A 667 -9.00 -1.08 12.02
N SER A 668 -9.83 -0.27 12.70
CA SER A 668 -11.22 -0.64 13.07
C SER A 668 -12.21 -0.73 11.89
N GLY A 669 -11.82 -0.28 10.69
CA GLY A 669 -12.66 -0.29 9.49
C GLY A 669 -13.28 1.06 9.09
N LYS A 670 -12.85 2.19 9.69
CA LYS A 670 -13.35 3.55 9.40
C LYS A 670 -13.34 3.89 7.90
N SER A 671 -12.18 3.76 7.25
CA SER A 671 -12.02 4.04 5.82
C SER A 671 -12.80 3.03 4.97
N SER A 672 -12.88 1.77 5.39
CA SER A 672 -13.65 0.75 4.67
C SER A 672 -15.16 0.99 4.71
N PHE A 673 -15.68 1.52 5.81
CA PHE A 673 -17.09 1.92 5.90
C PHE A 673 -17.35 3.20 5.11
N THR A 674 -16.50 4.21 5.28
CA THR A 674 -16.77 5.58 4.81
C THR A 674 -16.35 5.80 3.35
N ILE A 675 -15.13 5.40 3.00
CA ILE A 675 -14.55 5.64 1.66
C ILE A 675 -14.87 4.46 0.75
N ASP A 676 -14.49 3.24 1.14
CA ASP A 676 -14.62 2.07 0.26
C ASP A 676 -16.09 1.69 0.04
N THR A 677 -16.98 1.94 1.01
CA THR A 677 -18.40 1.56 0.93
C THR A 677 -19.30 2.77 0.68
N LEU A 678 -19.44 3.70 1.64
CA LEU A 678 -20.39 4.80 1.55
C LEU A 678 -20.09 5.77 0.39
N TYR A 679 -18.87 6.32 0.33
CA TYR A 679 -18.46 7.22 -0.75
C TYR A 679 -18.52 6.49 -2.09
N ALA A 680 -17.99 5.27 -2.17
CA ALA A 680 -17.96 4.53 -3.42
C ALA A 680 -19.37 4.28 -3.99
N ALA A 681 -20.30 3.84 -3.16
CA ALA A 681 -21.69 3.65 -3.54
C ALA A 681 -22.38 4.98 -3.91
N ALA A 682 -22.22 6.02 -3.09
CA ALA A 682 -22.80 7.34 -3.34
C ALA A 682 -22.26 7.97 -4.63
N ALA A 683 -20.97 7.86 -4.91
CA ALA A 683 -20.36 8.45 -6.10
C ALA A 683 -20.76 7.70 -7.37
N ARG A 684 -20.95 6.37 -7.33
CA ARG A 684 -21.53 5.60 -8.45
C ARG A 684 -22.96 6.07 -8.75
N ALA A 685 -23.79 6.22 -7.72
CA ALA A 685 -25.20 6.58 -7.86
C ALA A 685 -25.42 8.04 -8.26
N LEU A 686 -24.75 8.98 -7.58
CA LEU A 686 -24.98 10.42 -7.71
C LEU A 686 -24.08 11.07 -8.77
N ASN A 687 -22.78 10.72 -8.76
CA ASN A 687 -21.80 11.37 -9.64
C ASN A 687 -21.54 10.59 -10.93
N GLY A 688 -22.05 9.35 -11.05
CA GLY A 688 -21.72 8.43 -12.14
C GLY A 688 -20.24 7.99 -12.14
N ALA A 689 -19.62 7.96 -10.96
CA ALA A 689 -18.22 7.55 -10.79
C ALA A 689 -18.03 6.06 -11.11
N ARG A 690 -16.83 5.71 -11.54
CA ARG A 690 -16.44 4.35 -11.92
C ARG A 690 -15.46 3.80 -10.89
N ILE A 691 -16.00 3.41 -9.76
CA ILE A 691 -15.23 2.87 -8.64
C ILE A 691 -15.93 1.62 -8.14
N LEU A 692 -15.16 0.62 -7.74
CA LEU A 692 -15.71 -0.54 -7.07
C LEU A 692 -16.14 -0.11 -5.67
N ALA A 693 -17.39 -0.41 -5.33
CA ALA A 693 -17.84 -0.24 -3.96
C ALA A 693 -17.49 -1.52 -3.20
N GLY A 694 -17.03 -1.37 -1.96
CA GLY A 694 -16.84 -2.47 -1.03
C GLY A 694 -18.13 -3.27 -0.88
N LYS A 695 -18.02 -4.55 -0.52
CA LYS A 695 -19.18 -5.43 -0.41
C LYS A 695 -20.18 -4.91 0.63
N HIS A 696 -21.43 -4.72 0.22
CA HIS A 696 -22.56 -4.29 1.05
C HIS A 696 -23.89 -4.66 0.37
N ASP A 697 -25.00 -4.64 1.11
CA ASP A 697 -26.31 -4.99 0.55
C ASP A 697 -26.90 -3.83 -0.27
N ARG A 698 -26.98 -2.64 0.32
CA ARG A 698 -27.46 -1.41 -0.32
C ARG A 698 -27.15 -0.15 0.50
N VAL A 699 -27.29 1.02 -0.13
CA VAL A 699 -27.26 2.32 0.55
C VAL A 699 -28.57 3.08 0.31
N ASP A 700 -29.35 3.28 1.37
CA ASP A 700 -30.62 3.99 1.34
C ASP A 700 -30.43 5.48 1.65
N GLY A 701 -31.31 6.35 1.14
CA GLY A 701 -31.32 7.79 1.44
C GLY A 701 -30.52 8.66 0.47
N LEU A 702 -29.87 8.08 -0.54
CA LEU A 702 -29.10 8.82 -1.56
C LEU A 702 -29.97 9.77 -2.41
N GLN A 703 -31.27 9.49 -2.56
CA GLN A 703 -32.21 10.36 -3.27
C GLN A 703 -32.40 11.75 -2.64
N HIS A 704 -31.89 11.97 -1.43
CA HIS A 704 -31.92 13.26 -0.75
C HIS A 704 -30.70 14.14 -1.07
N LEU A 705 -29.75 13.64 -1.86
CA LEU A 705 -28.49 14.29 -2.18
C LEU A 705 -28.36 14.52 -3.69
N ASP A 706 -27.78 15.65 -4.07
CA ASP A 706 -27.52 15.98 -5.48
C ASP A 706 -26.19 15.36 -5.96
N LYS A 707 -25.20 15.34 -5.09
CA LYS A 707 -23.83 14.88 -5.35
C LYS A 707 -23.11 14.52 -4.04
N VAL A 708 -22.07 13.71 -4.16
CA VAL A 708 -21.10 13.46 -3.09
C VAL A 708 -19.73 14.00 -3.47
N ILE A 709 -18.98 14.53 -2.51
CA ILE A 709 -17.64 15.05 -2.73
C ILE A 709 -16.72 14.46 -1.67
N ASP A 710 -15.70 13.74 -2.13
CA ASP A 710 -14.57 13.32 -1.31
C ASP A 710 -13.46 14.38 -1.38
N ILE A 711 -13.00 14.81 -0.22
CA ILE A 711 -11.90 15.76 -0.05
C ILE A 711 -10.77 15.03 0.68
N ASP A 712 -9.96 14.34 -0.10
CA ASP A 712 -8.82 13.54 0.37
C ASP A 712 -7.51 14.32 0.41
N GLN A 713 -6.50 13.75 1.05
CA GLN A 713 -5.15 14.33 1.16
C GLN A 713 -4.25 14.04 -0.04
N SER A 714 -4.76 13.41 -1.10
CA SER A 714 -3.95 13.13 -2.28
C SER A 714 -3.43 14.43 -2.91
N PRO A 715 -2.22 14.43 -3.50
CA PRO A 715 -1.66 15.63 -4.12
C PRO A 715 -2.61 16.19 -5.19
N ILE A 716 -2.82 17.52 -5.21
CA ILE A 716 -3.66 18.17 -6.22
C ILE A 716 -3.13 17.97 -7.65
N GLY A 717 -1.84 17.61 -7.78
CA GLY A 717 -1.22 17.14 -8.99
C GLY A 717 0.16 16.56 -8.72
N ARG A 718 0.67 15.75 -9.65
CA ARG A 718 1.97 15.06 -9.53
C ARG A 718 3.12 15.75 -10.26
N THR A 719 2.85 16.92 -10.84
CA THR A 719 3.83 17.69 -11.61
C THR A 719 3.87 19.15 -11.13
N PRO A 720 5.01 19.84 -11.29
CA PRO A 720 5.14 21.27 -10.97
C PRO A 720 4.16 22.21 -11.69
N ARG A 721 3.47 21.69 -12.72
CA ARG A 721 2.45 22.41 -13.50
C ARG A 721 1.15 22.60 -12.74
N SER A 722 0.85 21.71 -11.80
CA SER A 722 -0.31 21.85 -10.94
C SER A 722 0.06 22.77 -9.77
N ASN A 723 -0.81 23.70 -9.42
CA ASN A 723 -0.62 24.68 -8.36
C ASN A 723 -1.99 25.22 -7.87
N PRO A 724 -2.05 25.97 -6.76
CA PRO A 724 -3.31 26.50 -6.24
C PRO A 724 -4.11 27.31 -7.27
N ALA A 725 -3.45 28.16 -8.06
CA ALA A 725 -4.12 28.96 -9.08
C ALA A 725 -4.75 28.13 -10.21
N THR A 726 -4.07 27.08 -10.69
CA THR A 726 -4.61 26.19 -11.73
C THR A 726 -5.74 25.32 -11.19
N TYR A 727 -5.62 24.82 -9.96
CA TYR A 727 -6.60 23.90 -9.38
C TYR A 727 -7.93 24.59 -9.03
N THR A 728 -7.87 25.79 -8.46
CA THR A 728 -9.04 26.65 -8.19
C THR A 728 -9.61 27.30 -9.46
N GLY A 729 -8.91 27.18 -10.59
CA GLY A 729 -9.26 27.83 -11.85
C GLY A 729 -9.09 29.36 -11.81
N ALA A 730 -8.36 29.92 -10.85
CA ALA A 730 -8.02 31.34 -10.82
C ALA A 730 -7.04 31.72 -11.94
N PHE A 731 -6.19 30.78 -12.35
CA PHE A 731 -5.15 31.03 -13.36
C PHE A 731 -5.72 31.39 -14.74
N THR A 732 -6.87 30.85 -15.13
CA THR A 732 -7.56 31.27 -16.37
C THR A 732 -7.93 32.75 -16.30
N ASN A 733 -8.56 33.18 -15.20
CA ASN A 733 -8.94 34.58 -14.99
C ASN A 733 -7.72 35.51 -14.97
N ILE A 734 -6.61 35.07 -14.36
CA ILE A 734 -5.35 35.83 -14.34
C ILE A 734 -4.80 35.99 -15.76
N ARG A 735 -4.74 34.91 -16.56
CA ARG A 735 -4.24 34.98 -17.95
C ARG A 735 -5.10 35.87 -18.84
N ASP A 736 -6.41 35.79 -18.69
CA ASP A 736 -7.35 36.63 -19.44
C ASP A 736 -7.17 38.11 -19.07
N TRP A 737 -6.93 38.40 -17.78
CA TRP A 737 -6.60 39.75 -17.32
C TRP A 737 -5.31 40.28 -17.95
N PHE A 738 -4.22 39.49 -17.92
CA PHE A 738 -2.94 39.89 -18.53
C PHE A 738 -3.03 40.08 -20.05
N ALA A 739 -3.81 39.24 -20.75
CA ALA A 739 -4.06 39.41 -22.18
C ALA A 739 -4.89 40.65 -22.52
N GLY A 740 -5.68 41.16 -21.56
CA GLY A 740 -6.45 42.39 -21.68
C GLY A 740 -5.64 43.68 -21.49
N LEU A 741 -4.39 43.61 -21.01
CA LEU A 741 -3.57 44.79 -20.77
C LEU A 741 -3.16 45.49 -22.07
N PRO A 742 -3.04 46.84 -22.10
CA PRO A 742 -2.66 47.58 -23.31
C PRO A 742 -1.36 47.09 -23.95
N GLU A 743 -0.33 46.80 -23.14
CA GLU A 743 0.95 46.27 -23.61
C GLU A 743 0.82 44.88 -24.27
N ALA A 744 -0.02 44.01 -23.71
CA ALA A 744 -0.29 42.69 -24.26
C ALA A 744 -1.07 42.80 -25.59
N GLN A 745 -2.07 43.68 -25.65
CA GLN A 745 -2.86 43.92 -26.85
C GLN A 745 -2.01 44.50 -27.98
N ALA A 746 -1.14 45.46 -27.69
CA ALA A 746 -0.21 46.04 -28.67
C ALA A 746 0.73 45.00 -29.28
N ARG A 747 1.16 44.01 -28.50
CA ARG A 747 2.02 42.90 -28.93
C ARG A 747 1.24 41.71 -29.53
N GLY A 748 -0.09 41.79 -29.59
CA GLY A 748 -0.96 40.71 -30.07
C GLY A 748 -0.98 39.47 -29.18
N TYR A 749 -0.56 39.58 -27.91
CA TYR A 749 -0.53 38.46 -26.98
C TYR A 749 -1.94 38.04 -26.58
N LYS A 750 -2.17 36.72 -26.61
CA LYS A 750 -3.42 36.07 -26.20
C LYS A 750 -3.22 35.36 -24.86
N PRO A 751 -4.29 34.91 -24.17
CA PRO A 751 -4.16 34.18 -22.90
C PRO A 751 -3.21 32.96 -22.98
N GLY A 752 -3.08 32.35 -24.15
CA GLY A 752 -2.12 31.27 -24.40
C GLY A 752 -0.64 31.65 -24.22
N ARG A 753 -0.25 32.91 -24.46
CA ARG A 753 1.12 33.40 -24.22
C ARG A 753 1.46 33.36 -22.73
N PHE A 754 0.50 33.72 -21.89
CA PHE A 754 0.60 33.74 -20.43
C PHE A 754 0.37 32.36 -19.79
N SER A 755 0.44 31.29 -20.58
CA SER A 755 0.25 29.92 -20.13
C SER A 755 1.58 29.18 -20.10
N PHE A 756 2.07 28.83 -18.92
CA PHE A 756 3.28 27.99 -18.81
C PHE A 756 3.09 26.57 -19.42
N ASN A 757 1.85 26.13 -19.66
CA ASN A 757 1.56 24.84 -20.28
C ASN A 757 1.65 24.81 -21.81
N VAL A 758 1.68 25.97 -22.48
CA VAL A 758 1.55 26.07 -23.94
C VAL A 758 2.81 26.69 -24.55
N LYS A 759 3.24 26.20 -25.72
CA LYS A 759 4.33 26.82 -26.48
C LYS A 759 3.97 28.25 -26.87
N GLY A 760 4.94 29.15 -26.74
CA GLY A 760 4.76 30.56 -27.08
C GLY A 760 5.46 31.47 -26.06
N GLY A 761 4.96 31.52 -24.82
CA GLY A 761 5.50 32.41 -23.78
C GLY A 761 6.25 31.73 -22.63
N ARG A 762 6.12 30.40 -22.51
CA ARG A 762 6.86 29.63 -21.50
C ARG A 762 8.37 29.60 -21.80
N CYS A 763 9.16 29.31 -20.78
CA CYS A 763 10.57 28.97 -20.97
C CYS A 763 10.68 27.60 -21.66
N GLU A 764 11.44 27.51 -22.75
CA GLU A 764 11.60 26.26 -23.52
C GLU A 764 12.59 25.28 -22.86
N ALA A 765 13.52 25.75 -22.04
CA ALA A 765 14.48 24.89 -21.34
C ALA A 765 13.80 23.98 -20.31
N CYS A 766 12.96 24.55 -19.44
CA CYS A 766 12.17 23.78 -18.47
C CYS A 766 10.76 23.43 -18.96
N THR A 767 10.41 23.79 -20.20
CA THR A 767 9.07 23.63 -20.79
C THR A 767 7.91 24.19 -19.95
N GLY A 768 8.19 25.22 -19.15
CA GLY A 768 7.24 25.90 -18.27
C GLY A 768 7.16 25.40 -16.83
N ASP A 769 7.94 24.38 -16.45
CA ASP A 769 7.91 23.83 -15.09
C ASP A 769 8.64 24.75 -14.09
N GLY A 770 9.62 25.54 -14.56
CA GLY A 770 10.49 26.40 -13.75
C GLY A 770 11.63 25.65 -13.07
N LEU A 771 11.51 24.33 -12.95
CA LEU A 771 12.53 23.43 -12.39
C LEU A 771 12.91 22.37 -13.42
N LEU A 772 14.06 21.76 -13.20
CA LEU A 772 14.56 20.58 -13.92
C LEU A 772 14.62 19.43 -12.92
N LYS A 773 14.08 18.27 -13.30
CA LYS A 773 14.15 17.06 -12.49
C LYS A 773 15.49 16.36 -12.74
N ILE A 774 16.27 16.16 -11.68
CA ILE A 774 17.52 15.40 -11.71
C ILE A 774 17.23 14.03 -11.11
N GLU A 775 17.48 12.98 -11.89
CA GLU A 775 17.34 11.60 -11.42
C GLU A 775 18.53 11.21 -10.55
N MET A 776 18.24 10.72 -9.35
CA MET A 776 19.24 10.32 -8.37
C MET A 776 19.21 8.80 -8.20
N HIS A 777 20.37 8.14 -8.20
CA HIS A 777 20.42 6.68 -8.14
C HIS A 777 20.07 6.10 -6.76
N PHE A 778 20.51 6.75 -5.68
CA PHE A 778 20.35 6.27 -4.30
C PHE A 778 19.54 7.20 -3.41
N LEU A 779 19.44 8.48 -3.79
CA LEU A 779 18.64 9.47 -3.11
C LEU A 779 17.32 9.68 -3.87
N PRO A 780 16.27 10.24 -3.24
CA PRO A 780 15.09 10.68 -3.97
C PRO A 780 15.46 11.69 -5.07
N ASP A 781 14.76 11.64 -6.19
CA ASP A 781 14.93 12.62 -7.27
C ASP A 781 14.74 14.04 -6.74
N VAL A 782 15.59 14.96 -7.19
CA VAL A 782 15.59 16.35 -6.74
C VAL A 782 15.21 17.27 -7.89
N TYR A 783 14.45 18.32 -7.59
CA TYR A 783 14.16 19.38 -8.54
C TYR A 783 15.13 20.54 -8.32
N VAL A 784 15.81 20.95 -9.38
CA VAL A 784 16.74 22.09 -9.36
C VAL A 784 16.14 23.24 -10.15
N THR A 785 16.33 24.46 -9.66
CA THR A 785 15.86 25.67 -10.35
C THR A 785 16.46 25.76 -11.74
N CYS A 786 15.62 26.01 -12.75
CA CYS A 786 16.09 26.19 -14.12
C CYS A 786 17.01 27.40 -14.21
N ASP A 787 18.21 27.16 -14.72
CA ASP A 787 19.27 28.14 -14.96
C ASP A 787 18.91 29.23 -15.99
N VAL A 788 18.05 28.90 -16.98
CA VAL A 788 17.67 29.85 -18.05
C VAL A 788 16.61 30.85 -17.60
N CYS A 789 15.59 30.41 -16.84
CA CYS A 789 14.50 31.29 -16.41
C CYS A 789 14.53 31.61 -14.92
N HIS A 790 15.49 31.09 -14.17
CA HIS A 790 15.63 31.25 -12.73
C HIS A 790 14.31 30.96 -11.98
N GLY A 791 13.58 29.93 -12.39
CA GLY A 791 12.30 29.54 -11.78
C GLY A 791 11.07 30.30 -12.29
N ALA A 792 11.23 31.36 -13.10
CA ALA A 792 10.13 32.23 -13.53
C ALA A 792 9.11 31.56 -14.47
N ARG A 793 9.41 30.37 -15.03
CA ARG A 793 8.57 29.58 -15.96
C ARG A 793 8.31 30.18 -17.35
N TYR A 794 8.59 31.47 -17.55
CA TYR A 794 8.36 32.20 -18.80
C TYR A 794 9.67 32.69 -19.42
N ASN A 795 9.62 33.02 -20.71
CA ASN A 795 10.70 33.75 -21.37
C ASN A 795 10.63 35.24 -21.04
N ARG A 796 11.75 35.94 -21.27
CA ARG A 796 11.93 37.35 -20.93
C ARG A 796 10.84 38.24 -21.56
N GLU A 797 10.51 38.00 -22.82
CA GLU A 797 9.56 38.83 -23.59
C GLU A 797 8.13 38.76 -23.02
N THR A 798 7.77 37.65 -22.38
CA THR A 798 6.46 37.50 -21.72
C THR A 798 6.41 38.23 -20.38
N LEU A 799 7.54 38.30 -19.66
CA LEU A 799 7.65 38.96 -18.36
C LEU A 799 7.68 40.49 -18.45
N GLU A 800 7.87 41.05 -19.66
CA GLU A 800 7.82 42.50 -19.89
C GLU A 800 6.41 43.09 -19.69
N VAL A 801 5.35 42.28 -19.88
CA VAL A 801 3.97 42.74 -19.66
C VAL A 801 3.69 42.79 -18.17
N LYS A 802 3.36 43.97 -17.66
CA LYS A 802 3.18 44.21 -16.21
C LYS A 802 1.80 44.75 -15.87
N PHE A 803 1.25 44.25 -14.77
CA PHE A 803 0.07 44.80 -14.11
C PHE A 803 0.49 45.38 -12.76
N LYS A 804 0.24 46.68 -12.53
CA LYS A 804 0.69 47.41 -11.32
C LYS A 804 2.18 47.20 -11.01
N GLY A 805 3.03 47.15 -12.04
CA GLY A 805 4.48 46.95 -11.91
C GLY A 805 4.94 45.48 -11.75
N MET A 806 4.02 44.52 -11.65
CA MET A 806 4.30 43.09 -11.49
C MET A 806 4.01 42.31 -12.76
N SER A 807 4.94 41.44 -13.15
CA SER A 807 4.76 40.47 -14.24
C SER A 807 3.87 39.29 -13.79
N ILE A 808 3.52 38.42 -14.74
CA ILE A 808 2.76 37.21 -14.39
C ILE A 808 3.54 36.25 -13.48
N ALA A 809 4.88 36.22 -13.57
CA ALA A 809 5.69 35.40 -12.67
C ALA A 809 5.64 35.96 -11.24
N ASP A 810 5.74 37.28 -11.09
CA ASP A 810 5.64 37.95 -9.78
C ASP A 810 4.27 37.71 -9.14
N VAL A 811 3.19 37.75 -9.95
CA VAL A 811 1.83 37.40 -9.52
C VAL A 811 1.68 35.93 -9.11
N LEU A 812 2.46 35.03 -9.69
CA LEU A 812 2.46 33.63 -9.27
C LEU A 812 3.35 33.39 -8.04
N ASP A 813 4.30 34.29 -7.75
CA ASP A 813 5.23 34.16 -6.63
C ASP A 813 4.75 34.85 -5.33
N MET A 814 3.79 35.79 -5.43
CA MET A 814 3.16 36.39 -4.24
C MET A 814 2.35 35.39 -3.43
N THR A 815 2.15 35.69 -2.15
CA THR A 815 1.29 34.91 -1.27
C THR A 815 -0.18 35.05 -1.65
N VAL A 816 -1.00 34.08 -1.27
CA VAL A 816 -2.47 34.15 -1.46
C VAL A 816 -3.05 35.37 -0.73
N GLU A 817 -2.56 35.66 0.48
CA GLU A 817 -2.98 36.84 1.25
C GLU A 817 -2.69 38.15 0.51
N ASP A 818 -1.47 38.32 -0.02
CA ASP A 818 -1.11 39.48 -0.83
C ASP A 818 -1.96 39.56 -2.12
N ALA A 819 -2.28 38.40 -2.71
CA ALA A 819 -3.09 38.33 -3.91
C ALA A 819 -4.54 38.82 -3.67
N VAL A 820 -5.11 38.60 -2.48
CA VAL A 820 -6.43 39.13 -2.11
C VAL A 820 -6.43 40.66 -2.16
N GLU A 821 -5.42 41.29 -1.54
CA GLU A 821 -5.24 42.75 -1.53
C GLU A 821 -4.95 43.28 -2.95
N PHE A 822 -4.03 42.63 -3.67
CA PHE A 822 -3.58 43.05 -4.99
C PHE A 822 -4.70 43.03 -6.04
N PHE A 823 -5.55 41.99 -6.03
CA PHE A 823 -6.70 41.81 -6.91
C PHE A 823 -8.02 42.33 -6.33
N LYS A 824 -8.01 43.20 -5.31
CA LYS A 824 -9.22 43.77 -4.70
C LYS A 824 -10.25 44.33 -5.71
N ALA A 825 -9.77 44.89 -6.82
CA ALA A 825 -10.58 45.45 -7.91
C ALA A 825 -11.04 44.42 -8.97
N VAL A 826 -10.65 43.14 -8.86
CA VAL A 826 -10.97 42.06 -9.80
C VAL A 826 -11.64 40.90 -9.05
N PRO A 827 -12.96 40.97 -8.80
CA PRO A 827 -13.68 40.01 -7.97
C PRO A 827 -13.48 38.53 -8.36
N PRO A 828 -13.50 38.14 -9.67
CA PRO A 828 -13.34 36.74 -10.06
C PRO A 828 -11.99 36.09 -9.69
N ILE A 829 -10.96 36.90 -9.40
CA ILE A 829 -9.66 36.43 -8.91
C ILE A 829 -9.62 36.55 -7.38
N ARG A 830 -9.98 37.72 -6.85
CA ARG A 830 -10.03 38.00 -5.40
C ARG A 830 -10.82 36.95 -4.63
N ASP A 831 -12.03 36.62 -5.07
CA ASP A 831 -12.92 35.73 -4.32
C ASP A 831 -12.33 34.33 -4.20
N LYS A 832 -11.61 33.84 -5.22
CA LYS A 832 -10.90 32.56 -5.17
C LYS A 832 -9.70 32.60 -4.22
N MET A 833 -8.97 33.71 -4.18
CA MET A 833 -7.85 33.90 -3.24
C MET A 833 -8.36 34.04 -1.80
N ALA A 834 -9.48 34.74 -1.60
CA ALA A 834 -10.10 34.90 -0.29
C ALA A 834 -10.52 33.55 0.29
N MET A 835 -11.11 32.67 -0.53
CA MET A 835 -11.47 31.30 -0.12
C MET A 835 -10.25 30.47 0.29
N LEU A 836 -9.12 30.61 -0.43
CA LEU A 836 -7.86 29.97 -0.03
C LEU A 836 -7.33 30.53 1.30
N ALA A 837 -7.41 31.84 1.52
CA ALA A 837 -7.01 32.45 2.78
C ALA A 837 -7.91 32.02 3.95
N GLU A 838 -9.22 31.91 3.72
CA GLU A 838 -10.22 31.52 4.72
C GLU A 838 -10.02 30.08 5.21
N VAL A 839 -9.60 29.16 4.33
CA VAL A 839 -9.23 27.79 4.73
C VAL A 839 -7.83 27.70 5.38
N GLY A 840 -7.20 28.84 5.69
CA GLY A 840 -5.90 28.91 6.35
C GLY A 840 -4.69 28.81 5.43
N LEU A 841 -4.85 28.95 4.11
CA LEU A 841 -3.77 28.90 3.12
C LEU A 841 -3.33 30.29 2.65
N GLY A 842 -3.47 31.33 3.46
CA GLY A 842 -3.02 32.68 3.10
C GLY A 842 -1.52 32.76 2.80
N TYR A 843 -0.72 31.92 3.47
CA TYR A 843 0.73 31.94 3.40
C TYR A 843 1.34 31.27 2.17
N ILE A 844 0.62 30.40 1.47
CA ILE A 844 1.17 29.69 0.30
C ILE A 844 1.26 30.66 -0.89
N LYS A 845 2.16 30.37 -1.83
CA LYS A 845 2.25 31.16 -3.06
C LYS A 845 1.15 30.77 -4.04
N VAL A 846 0.63 31.73 -4.79
CA VAL A 846 -0.44 31.53 -5.80
C VAL A 846 -0.07 30.44 -6.81
N GLY A 847 1.19 30.43 -7.25
CA GLY A 847 1.78 29.48 -8.19
C GLY A 847 2.61 28.37 -7.56
N GLN A 848 2.56 28.17 -6.23
CA GLN A 848 3.32 27.14 -5.52
C GLN A 848 3.08 25.76 -6.13
N GLN A 849 4.13 25.00 -6.31
CA GLN A 849 4.05 23.72 -7.02
C GLN A 849 3.29 22.69 -6.17
N ALA A 850 2.41 21.92 -6.81
CA ALA A 850 1.63 20.90 -6.12
C ALA A 850 2.49 19.83 -5.45
N THR A 851 3.68 19.54 -6.00
CA THR A 851 4.63 18.57 -5.46
C THR A 851 5.30 19.01 -4.17
N THR A 852 5.24 20.31 -3.83
CA THR A 852 5.79 20.87 -2.60
C THR A 852 4.71 21.20 -1.58
N LEU A 853 3.44 20.88 -1.86
CA LEU A 853 2.35 21.05 -0.90
C LEU A 853 2.26 19.82 0.00
N SER A 854 1.98 20.01 1.28
CA SER A 854 1.65 18.91 2.19
C SER A 854 0.30 18.29 1.83
N GLY A 855 0.02 17.08 2.35
CA GLY A 855 -1.27 16.41 2.16
C GLY A 855 -2.44 17.26 2.67
N GLY A 856 -2.30 17.85 3.87
CA GLY A 856 -3.29 18.76 4.45
C GLY A 856 -3.43 20.09 3.70
N GLU A 857 -2.35 20.63 3.13
CA GLU A 857 -2.43 21.81 2.24
C GLU A 857 -3.19 21.48 0.95
N ALA A 858 -2.87 20.35 0.32
CA ALA A 858 -3.56 19.87 -0.87
C ALA A 858 -5.06 19.66 -0.61
N GLN A 859 -5.42 19.07 0.53
CA GLN A 859 -6.80 18.88 0.96
C GLN A 859 -7.54 20.22 1.14
N ARG A 860 -6.91 21.20 1.81
CA ARG A 860 -7.48 22.54 2.00
C ARG A 860 -7.66 23.30 0.68
N VAL A 861 -6.76 23.13 -0.30
CA VAL A 861 -6.95 23.69 -1.66
C VAL A 861 -8.20 23.09 -2.33
N LYS A 862 -8.48 21.80 -2.14
CA LYS A 862 -9.70 21.14 -2.64
C LYS A 862 -10.94 21.67 -1.94
N LEU A 863 -10.88 21.86 -0.62
CA LEU A 863 -11.95 22.46 0.17
C LEU A 863 -12.29 23.88 -0.29
N ALA A 864 -11.28 24.74 -0.48
CA ALA A 864 -11.46 26.11 -0.97
C ALA A 864 -12.17 26.17 -2.34
N LYS A 865 -11.89 25.21 -3.22
CA LYS A 865 -12.56 25.10 -4.53
C LYS A 865 -14.05 24.81 -4.40
N GLU A 866 -14.45 24.01 -3.42
CA GLU A 866 -15.86 23.69 -3.20
C GLU A 866 -16.60 24.81 -2.47
N LEU A 867 -15.94 25.53 -1.55
CA LEU A 867 -16.49 26.74 -0.92
C LEU A 867 -16.76 27.85 -1.94
N ALA A 868 -15.95 27.95 -2.98
CA ALA A 868 -16.14 28.92 -4.06
C ALA A 868 -17.37 28.64 -4.94
N ARG A 869 -18.07 27.51 -4.76
CA ARG A 869 -19.26 27.14 -5.54
C ARG A 869 -20.53 27.52 -4.78
N ARG A 870 -21.61 27.81 -5.52
CA ARG A 870 -22.93 28.00 -4.92
C ARG A 870 -23.43 26.68 -4.31
N ALA A 871 -23.72 26.70 -3.02
CA ALA A 871 -24.30 25.55 -2.32
C ALA A 871 -25.74 25.29 -2.77
N THR A 872 -26.08 24.02 -2.98
CA THR A 872 -27.46 23.57 -3.25
C THR A 872 -28.18 23.15 -1.96
N GLY A 873 -27.45 23.01 -0.85
CA GLY A 873 -27.96 22.54 0.44
C GLY A 873 -28.16 21.03 0.52
N ASN A 874 -27.92 20.27 -0.55
CA ASN A 874 -28.09 18.81 -0.60
C ASN A 874 -26.82 18.10 -1.06
N THR A 875 -25.63 18.60 -0.69
CA THR A 875 -24.35 17.93 -0.99
C THR A 875 -23.84 17.16 0.23
N LEU A 876 -23.31 15.96 0.01
CA LEU A 876 -22.58 15.18 1.01
C LEU A 876 -21.07 15.39 0.83
N TYR A 877 -20.41 15.98 1.82
CA TYR A 877 -18.97 16.11 1.89
C TYR A 877 -18.39 15.03 2.77
N ILE A 878 -17.35 14.35 2.30
CA ILE A 878 -16.58 13.36 3.03
C ILE A 878 -15.14 13.86 3.11
N LEU A 879 -14.59 13.94 4.33
CA LEU A 879 -13.21 14.36 4.56
C LEU A 879 -12.48 13.28 5.37
N ASP A 880 -11.30 12.91 4.91
CA ASP A 880 -10.41 11.96 5.59
C ASP A 880 -9.35 12.73 6.38
N GLU A 881 -9.39 12.64 7.71
CA GLU A 881 -8.47 13.27 8.67
C GLU A 881 -8.11 14.73 8.32
N PRO A 882 -9.08 15.65 8.24
CA PRO A 882 -8.80 17.02 7.82
C PRO A 882 -7.96 17.83 8.79
N THR A 883 -7.69 17.34 10.02
CA THR A 883 -6.80 17.99 10.99
C THR A 883 -5.34 17.60 10.93
N THR A 884 -4.95 16.68 10.03
CA THR A 884 -3.55 16.34 9.80
C THR A 884 -2.72 17.60 9.50
N GLY A 885 -1.57 17.79 10.16
CA GLY A 885 -0.71 18.94 9.91
C GLY A 885 -1.12 20.24 10.61
N LEU A 886 -2.18 20.22 11.44
CA LEU A 886 -2.79 21.44 11.97
C LEU A 886 -2.52 21.64 13.45
N HIS A 887 -2.08 22.85 13.78
CA HIS A 887 -2.04 23.34 15.15
C HIS A 887 -3.47 23.58 15.68
N PHE A 888 -3.66 23.59 17.01
CA PHE A 888 -4.96 23.81 17.67
C PHE A 888 -5.77 24.99 17.12
N GLU A 889 -5.10 26.13 16.90
CA GLU A 889 -5.72 27.33 16.30
C GLU A 889 -6.17 27.12 14.84
N ASP A 890 -5.43 26.34 14.07
CA ASP A 890 -5.78 26.04 12.69
C ASP A 890 -6.94 25.02 12.64
N VAL A 891 -6.98 24.06 13.57
CA VAL A 891 -8.13 23.17 13.78
C VAL A 891 -9.39 23.98 14.10
N ARG A 892 -9.29 24.98 14.99
CA ARG A 892 -10.40 25.88 15.32
C ARG A 892 -10.95 26.59 14.07
N LYS A 893 -10.08 27.18 13.25
CA LYS A 893 -10.46 27.88 12.00
C LYS A 893 -11.05 26.93 10.97
N LEU A 894 -10.46 25.74 10.81
CA LEU A 894 -11.00 24.72 9.92
C LEU A 894 -12.41 24.30 10.33
N LEU A 895 -12.66 24.10 11.62
CA LEU A 895 -13.99 23.77 12.14
C LEU A 895 -15.02 24.87 11.85
N GLU A 896 -14.64 26.15 11.90
CA GLU A 896 -15.53 27.25 11.48
C GLU A 896 -15.99 27.08 10.03
N VAL A 897 -15.05 26.78 9.13
CA VAL A 897 -15.34 26.55 7.71
C VAL A 897 -16.23 25.32 7.50
N LEU A 898 -15.93 24.21 8.18
CA LEU A 898 -16.71 22.99 8.02
C LEU A 898 -18.12 23.12 8.61
N HIS A 899 -18.28 23.83 9.73
CA HIS A 899 -19.60 24.14 10.27
C HIS A 899 -20.38 25.11 9.37
N ALA A 900 -19.72 26.07 8.72
CA ALA A 900 -20.37 26.94 7.74
C ALA A 900 -20.94 26.14 6.55
N LEU A 901 -20.26 25.07 6.10
CA LEU A 901 -20.82 24.17 5.07
C LEU A 901 -22.10 23.46 5.54
N VAL A 902 -22.14 23.04 6.80
CA VAL A 902 -23.34 22.41 7.40
C VAL A 902 -24.47 23.42 7.58
N GLU A 903 -24.16 24.66 7.95
CA GLU A 903 -25.14 25.74 8.09
C GLU A 903 -25.80 26.14 6.77
N GLN A 904 -25.11 25.94 5.64
CA GLN A 904 -25.69 26.07 4.30
C GLN A 904 -26.64 24.91 3.92
N GLY A 905 -26.86 23.95 4.83
CA GLY A 905 -27.76 22.81 4.67
C GLY A 905 -27.07 21.50 4.26
N ASN A 906 -25.79 21.55 3.91
CA ASN A 906 -25.05 20.36 3.46
C ASN A 906 -24.78 19.38 4.62
N SER A 907 -24.39 18.16 4.27
CA SER A 907 -23.97 17.14 5.24
C SER A 907 -22.47 16.96 5.16
N VAL A 908 -21.79 16.97 6.30
CA VAL A 908 -20.33 16.81 6.38
C VAL A 908 -20.05 15.57 7.22
N VAL A 909 -19.33 14.61 6.64
CA VAL A 909 -18.84 13.40 7.29
C VAL A 909 -17.33 13.47 7.34
N VAL A 910 -16.76 13.36 8.53
CA VAL A 910 -15.30 13.40 8.73
C VAL A 910 -14.82 12.10 9.37
N ILE A 911 -13.72 11.54 8.89
CA ILE A 911 -12.98 10.50 9.60
C ILE A 911 -11.97 11.22 10.49
N GLU A 912 -12.05 11.05 11.81
CA GLU A 912 -11.17 11.78 12.73
C GLU A 912 -10.80 11.02 14.01
N HIS A 913 -9.63 11.38 14.50
CA HIS A 913 -9.05 10.98 15.76
C HIS A 913 -8.86 12.16 16.71
N ASN A 914 -8.81 13.38 16.18
CA ASN A 914 -8.63 14.58 16.98
C ASN A 914 -9.86 14.86 17.87
N LEU A 915 -9.63 14.89 19.18
CA LEU A 915 -10.69 15.05 20.17
C LEU A 915 -11.43 16.40 20.07
N ASP A 916 -10.77 17.46 19.57
CA ASP A 916 -11.43 18.76 19.34
C ASP A 916 -12.45 18.72 18.20
N VAL A 917 -12.22 17.88 17.18
CA VAL A 917 -13.21 17.65 16.12
C VAL A 917 -14.33 16.73 16.62
N ILE A 918 -13.98 15.67 17.33
CA ILE A 918 -14.95 14.70 17.83
C ILE A 918 -15.92 15.37 18.83
N LYS A 919 -15.41 16.22 19.73
CA LYS A 919 -16.26 16.91 20.73
C LYS A 919 -17.20 17.95 20.11
N THR A 920 -16.86 18.50 18.95
CA THR A 920 -17.67 19.49 18.22
C THR A 920 -18.71 18.84 17.29
N ALA A 921 -18.61 17.54 17.04
CA ALA A 921 -19.52 16.84 16.15
C ALA A 921 -20.97 16.75 16.67
N ASP A 922 -21.93 16.80 15.74
CA ASP A 922 -23.35 16.64 16.05
C ASP A 922 -23.70 15.16 16.27
N TRP A 923 -23.04 14.27 15.51
CA TRP A 923 -23.22 12.82 15.56
C TRP A 923 -21.86 12.12 15.46
N ILE A 924 -21.71 11.00 16.15
CA ILE A 924 -20.53 10.14 16.13
C ILE A 924 -20.96 8.72 15.74
N LEU A 925 -20.16 8.10 14.86
CA LEU A 925 -20.14 6.67 14.63
C LEU A 925 -18.77 6.12 15.07
N ASP A 926 -18.73 5.37 16.16
CA ASP A 926 -17.51 4.79 16.73
C ASP A 926 -17.36 3.33 16.28
N LEU A 927 -16.32 3.03 15.50
CA LEU A 927 -15.99 1.68 15.04
C LEU A 927 -14.91 1.05 15.91
N GLY A 928 -14.97 -0.27 16.08
CA GLY A 928 -14.02 -1.00 16.90
C GLY A 928 -14.55 -2.39 17.24
N PRO A 929 -14.35 -2.89 18.48
CA PRO A 929 -13.64 -2.24 19.60
C PRO A 929 -12.12 -2.16 19.38
N GLU A 930 -11.56 -3.08 18.62
CA GLU A 930 -10.13 -3.15 18.29
C GLU A 930 -9.87 -2.94 16.78
N GLY A 931 -8.62 -3.05 16.35
CA GLY A 931 -8.23 -3.06 14.94
C GLY A 931 -8.25 -4.46 14.30
N GLY A 932 -8.28 -4.50 12.97
CA GLY A 932 -8.14 -5.74 12.20
C GLY A 932 -9.27 -6.73 12.42
N VAL A 933 -8.92 -8.01 12.60
CA VAL A 933 -9.89 -9.11 12.77
C VAL A 933 -10.73 -9.02 14.04
N LYS A 934 -10.31 -8.23 15.04
CA LYS A 934 -11.04 -7.99 16.30
C LYS A 934 -11.90 -6.71 16.25
N GLY A 935 -11.90 -6.02 15.10
CA GLY A 935 -12.67 -4.80 14.85
C GLY A 935 -13.82 -5.02 13.87
N GLY A 936 -14.23 -3.94 13.21
CA GLY A 936 -15.20 -4.00 12.11
C GLY A 936 -16.66 -4.09 12.56
N GLU A 937 -16.98 -3.63 13.76
CA GLU A 937 -18.35 -3.46 14.27
C GLU A 937 -18.58 -2.04 14.81
N ILE A 938 -19.85 -1.66 14.98
CA ILE A 938 -20.21 -0.39 15.62
C ILE A 938 -20.16 -0.59 17.13
N VAL A 939 -19.30 0.16 17.80
CA VAL A 939 -19.19 0.17 19.27
C VAL A 939 -20.25 1.09 19.86
N ALA A 940 -20.38 2.30 19.30
CA ALA A 940 -21.36 3.29 19.73
C ALA A 940 -21.81 4.18 18.57
N GLU A 941 -23.07 4.61 18.61
CA GLU A 941 -23.61 5.64 17.71
C GLU A 941 -24.48 6.65 18.47
N GLY A 942 -24.32 7.93 18.18
CA GLY A 942 -25.07 8.99 18.88
C GLY A 942 -24.40 10.34 18.91
N THR A 943 -24.90 11.22 19.78
CA THR A 943 -24.16 12.45 20.12
C THR A 943 -22.91 12.11 20.95
N PRO A 944 -21.89 12.99 21.00
CA PRO A 944 -20.75 12.85 21.89
C PRO A 944 -21.09 12.44 23.33
N GLU A 945 -22.13 13.03 23.92
CA GLU A 945 -22.57 12.74 25.28
C GLU A 945 -23.18 11.34 25.45
N LYS A 946 -23.70 10.74 24.36
CA LYS A 946 -24.19 9.36 24.35
C LYS A 946 -23.04 8.37 24.20
N VAL A 947 -22.07 8.66 23.33
CA VAL A 947 -20.90 7.79 23.10
C VAL A 947 -20.05 7.66 24.35
N VAL A 948 -19.86 8.74 25.13
CA VAL A 948 -19.12 8.71 26.41
C VAL A 948 -19.72 7.74 27.44
N LYS A 949 -21.01 7.38 27.32
CA LYS A 949 -21.67 6.44 28.24
C LYS A 949 -21.42 4.97 27.90
N GLU A 950 -20.87 4.67 26.72
CA GLU A 950 -20.58 3.31 26.27
C GLU A 950 -19.21 2.85 26.80
N PRO A 951 -19.13 1.90 27.76
CA PRO A 951 -17.86 1.50 28.35
C PRO A 951 -16.90 0.81 27.37
N ARG A 952 -17.43 0.22 26.29
CA ARG A 952 -16.62 -0.40 25.23
C ARG A 952 -15.93 0.61 24.32
N SER A 953 -16.39 1.87 24.32
CA SER A 953 -15.88 2.92 23.44
C SER A 953 -14.59 3.51 24.00
N PHE A 954 -13.46 3.23 23.34
CA PHE A 954 -12.20 3.91 23.64
C PHE A 954 -12.32 5.41 23.37
N THR A 955 -13.01 5.80 22.30
CA THR A 955 -13.29 7.21 22.02
C THR A 955 -14.06 7.86 23.16
N GLY A 956 -15.11 7.21 23.67
CA GLY A 956 -15.89 7.66 24.81
C GLY A 956 -15.04 7.87 26.07
N LYS A 957 -14.08 6.98 26.34
CA LYS A 957 -13.15 7.09 27.48
C LYS A 957 -12.29 8.36 27.42
N TYR A 958 -11.70 8.67 26.27
CA TYR A 958 -10.84 9.86 26.09
C TYR A 958 -11.63 11.15 25.87
N LEU A 959 -12.87 11.06 25.39
CA LEU A 959 -13.74 12.22 25.18
C LEU A 959 -14.42 12.69 26.48
N ALA A 960 -14.62 11.80 27.46
CA ALA A 960 -15.30 12.09 28.71
C ALA A 960 -14.71 13.28 29.51
N PRO A 961 -13.38 13.42 29.68
CA PRO A 961 -12.79 14.54 30.40
C PRO A 961 -13.05 15.89 29.72
N LEU A 962 -13.06 15.92 28.38
CA LEU A 962 -13.20 17.13 27.59
C LEU A 962 -14.64 17.67 27.57
N LEU A 963 -15.65 16.82 27.77
CA LEU A 963 -17.07 17.25 27.82
C LEU A 963 -17.50 17.78 29.19
N LYS A 964 -16.65 17.69 30.23
CA LYS A 964 -16.97 18.24 31.55
C LYS A 964 -16.89 19.77 31.53
N PRO A 965 -17.78 20.49 32.25
CA PRO A 965 -17.70 21.94 32.34
C PRO A 965 -16.37 22.39 32.97
N ALA A 966 -15.74 23.43 32.41
CA ALA A 966 -14.43 23.96 32.84
C ALA A 966 -14.31 24.31 34.34
N LYS A 967 -15.42 24.40 35.09
CA LYS A 967 -15.43 24.62 36.55
C LYS A 967 -15.10 23.37 37.38
N GLU A 968 -15.20 22.17 36.82
CA GLU A 968 -14.90 20.90 37.53
C GLU A 968 -13.50 20.35 37.20
N ALA A 969 -12.88 20.76 36.09
CA ALA A 969 -11.56 20.30 35.69
C ALA A 969 -10.44 20.77 36.63
N VAL A 970 -10.54 22.01 37.15
CA VAL A 970 -9.58 22.59 38.11
C VAL A 970 -9.67 21.94 39.51
N ALA A 971 -10.68 21.12 39.77
CA ALA A 971 -10.83 20.38 41.02
C ALA A 971 -10.42 18.89 40.92
N ALA A 972 -10.04 18.42 39.72
CA ALA A 972 -9.72 17.02 39.43
C ALA A 972 -8.24 16.77 39.05
N GLU A 973 -7.47 17.82 38.72
CA GLU A 973 -6.00 17.86 38.83
C GLU A 973 -5.57 18.34 40.21
#